data_AF-A0A2P6TWJ5-F1
#
_entry.id   AF-A0A2P6TWJ5-F1
#
_cell.length_a   1.000
_cell.length_b   1.000
_cell.length_c   1.000
_cell.angle_alpha   90.00
_cell.angle_beta   90.00
_cell.angle_gamma   90.00
#
_symmetry.space_group_name_H-M   'P 1'
#
loop_
_entity.id
_entity.type
_entity.pdbx_description
1 polymer ?
#
loop_
_entity_poly.entity_id
_entity_poly.type
_entity_poly.pdbx_seq_one_letter_code
_entity_poly.pdbx_strand_id
1 'polypeptide(L)'
;MSGRPQRQRHAPQRFGTFASAAQAEDLEAPSQSSEEEQEAAPRQRGKAPAAGRRRRVQESEDEEAEEESEGSEAEPPPRKRGRKQAAAAEEESEEGSDEDSSGEEEAAAAPPRQARRQPRFVPPPPKEPRSGSDMLGLLFACPALIDALLEPDGLRPVTLVARDAAHLAAALGASTADMSDLWCQLARRVDPRLAASGAAVALPQALEVVQRAVRADPARHQRLRTTDAEKEYRVTRGELKGLPFTTEYSYSFWASSIKMFSKLDVLAIAHRKWGTMAVLDEERAAAAAKSSRAKASREAQRDRREQQLVKALQKAGLAGPKSRSHSRNMRRRLKAFLKKGQGSVQELVQSAQREQEAEEGRLKRQHELFARLHEEGLDSERWGTAVQRYIGGQAGRQTLEQAVEAAKAAKQQVNDREARRTRITELFTQQGLAAFLPQQNAWGGQWGGYYGNYSRVSGHIDYVERGQGSEDAVLAAAQALQAREQARVAREARILELLAAEGLQPHYNFCYDYVQNGNGSEEEALAAARAAGERQAARAARQARITELLEAEGLQHLAFLCDAYVARGQGSEEEAMQRAREAAQAEAALQARREALEAALQAEGMALDGDVELAAAVYRFVDLGAGTLAEALVGAQAAHQAVQERAQRREQLTALMAAEGLSLVDWEWRLPGLRLYLQTGGGNKTAEEFVAQARAMSQPAPAGLQAYAV
;
A
#
# COMPACT_ATOMS: atom_id res chain seq x y z
N MET A 1 2.25 -39.22 21.80
CA MET A 1 2.65 -39.69 20.46
C MET A 1 1.41 -40.01 19.63
N SER A 2 1.08 -39.18 18.65
CA SER A 2 0.13 -39.50 17.57
C SER A 2 0.37 -38.54 16.40
N GLY A 3 1.29 -38.94 15.51
CA GLY A 3 1.65 -38.16 14.33
C GLY A 3 0.54 -38.22 13.28
N ARG A 4 -0.03 -37.06 12.93
CA ARG A 4 -0.84 -36.91 11.72
C ARG A 4 0.09 -36.80 10.50
N PRO A 5 -0.23 -37.47 9.38
CA PRO A 5 0.62 -37.44 8.21
C PRO A 5 0.54 -36.08 7.51
N GLN A 6 1.71 -35.52 7.26
CA GLN A 6 1.93 -34.29 6.51
C GLN A 6 1.62 -34.56 5.03
N ARG A 7 0.54 -33.97 4.50
CA ARG A 7 0.23 -34.02 3.07
C ARG A 7 1.29 -33.24 2.28
N GLN A 8 2.15 -33.96 1.57
CA GLN A 8 3.02 -33.38 0.54
C GLN A 8 2.14 -32.83 -0.60
N ARG A 9 2.31 -31.54 -0.91
CA ARG A 9 1.72 -30.91 -2.09
C ARG A 9 2.75 -31.01 -3.23
N HIS A 10 2.42 -31.74 -4.28
CA HIS A 10 3.18 -31.70 -5.53
C HIS A 10 3.12 -30.29 -6.14
N ALA A 11 4.27 -29.78 -6.57
CA ALA A 11 4.36 -28.58 -7.39
C ALA A 11 3.68 -28.83 -8.75
N PRO A 12 3.00 -27.82 -9.33
CA PRO A 12 2.43 -27.97 -10.67
C PRO A 12 3.55 -28.08 -11.71
N GLN A 13 3.48 -29.12 -12.55
CA GLN A 13 4.30 -29.27 -13.74
C GLN A 13 4.11 -28.03 -14.64
N ARG A 14 5.22 -27.38 -14.99
CA ARG A 14 5.26 -26.29 -15.96
C ARG A 14 4.99 -26.88 -17.35
N PHE A 15 3.86 -26.53 -17.96
CA PHE A 15 3.64 -26.74 -19.38
C PHE A 15 4.56 -25.83 -20.21
N GLY A 16 5.10 -26.39 -21.28
CA GLY A 16 6.25 -25.93 -22.04
C GLY A 16 6.15 -24.53 -22.63
N THR A 17 7.33 -23.91 -22.71
CA THR A 17 7.65 -22.75 -23.53
C THR A 17 7.75 -23.17 -25.00
N PHE A 18 7.08 -22.43 -25.88
CA PHE A 18 7.19 -22.58 -27.32
C PHE A 18 8.62 -22.29 -27.80
N ALA A 19 9.26 -23.28 -28.42
CA ALA A 19 10.46 -23.10 -29.24
C ALA A 19 10.02 -22.80 -30.67
N SER A 20 10.51 -21.69 -31.22
CA SER A 20 10.48 -21.39 -32.65
C SER A 20 11.62 -22.15 -33.33
N ALA A 21 11.30 -22.92 -34.36
CA ALA A 21 12.26 -23.62 -35.20
C ALA A 21 12.14 -23.10 -36.64
N ALA A 22 13.23 -22.51 -37.12
CA ALA A 22 13.67 -22.36 -38.51
C ALA A 22 15.07 -21.70 -38.42
N GLN A 23 16.14 -22.12 -39.08
CA GLN A 23 16.40 -23.10 -40.12
C GLN A 23 17.89 -23.46 -40.04
N ALA A 24 18.23 -24.68 -40.44
CA ALA A 24 19.59 -25.18 -40.59
C ALA A 24 20.20 -24.71 -41.91
N GLU A 25 21.50 -24.44 -41.92
CA GLU A 25 22.37 -24.74 -43.06
C GLU A 25 23.79 -25.01 -42.55
N ASP A 26 24.33 -26.11 -43.07
CA ASP A 26 25.65 -26.69 -42.83
C ASP A 26 26.79 -25.74 -43.23
N LEU A 27 27.96 -25.88 -42.61
CA LEU A 27 29.27 -25.90 -43.29
C LEU A 27 30.40 -26.28 -42.33
N GLU A 28 30.93 -27.48 -42.61
CA GLU A 28 32.29 -28.03 -42.48
C GLU A 28 33.37 -27.31 -41.63
N ALA A 29 34.00 -28.11 -40.76
CA ALA A 29 35.32 -27.88 -40.14
C ALA A 29 36.46 -28.14 -41.17
N PRO A 30 37.74 -27.79 -40.90
CA PRO A 30 38.54 -28.62 -39.98
C PRO A 30 39.68 -27.93 -39.17
N SER A 31 40.01 -28.59 -38.05
CA SER A 31 41.35 -28.93 -37.50
C SER A 31 42.38 -27.87 -37.07
N GLN A 32 42.86 -27.98 -35.81
CA GLN A 32 44.26 -28.15 -35.31
C GLN A 32 44.33 -27.64 -33.85
N SER A 33 44.49 -28.48 -32.80
CA SER A 33 45.63 -29.30 -32.31
C SER A 33 46.57 -28.57 -31.33
N SER A 34 46.57 -29.02 -30.07
CA SER A 34 47.64 -29.11 -29.05
C SER A 34 46.94 -29.14 -27.67
N GLU A 35 46.79 -30.27 -26.96
CA GLU A 35 47.80 -31.15 -26.34
C GLU A 35 48.90 -30.37 -25.59
N GLU A 36 48.78 -30.29 -24.26
CA GLU A 36 49.73 -30.98 -23.38
C GLU A 36 49.16 -31.19 -21.97
N GLU A 37 49.34 -32.43 -21.52
CA GLU A 37 48.94 -33.01 -20.24
C GLU A 37 49.98 -32.78 -19.14
N GLN A 38 49.53 -32.86 -17.89
CA GLN A 38 50.00 -33.74 -16.80
C GLN A 38 49.92 -33.02 -15.44
N GLU A 39 49.73 -33.64 -14.28
CA GLU A 39 49.04 -34.83 -13.76
C GLU A 39 49.34 -34.84 -12.24
N ALA A 40 48.62 -35.66 -11.44
CA ALA A 40 49.00 -36.13 -10.09
C ALA A 40 48.73 -35.26 -8.82
N ALA A 41 47.45 -35.22 -8.40
CA ALA A 41 46.83 -35.83 -7.19
C ALA A 41 47.67 -36.17 -5.90
N PRO A 42 47.04 -36.47 -4.71
CA PRO A 42 45.84 -35.91 -4.08
C PRO A 42 45.79 -35.92 -2.49
N ARG A 43 44.64 -35.45 -1.95
CA ARG A 43 43.98 -35.77 -0.64
C ARG A 43 44.51 -35.09 0.66
N GLN A 44 43.61 -34.35 1.34
CA GLN A 44 42.93 -34.86 2.55
C GLN A 44 41.68 -34.05 2.92
N ARG A 45 40.71 -34.78 3.47
CA ARG A 45 39.33 -34.37 3.82
C ARG A 45 39.29 -33.54 5.10
N GLY A 46 38.45 -32.52 5.12
CA GLY A 46 37.92 -31.90 6.33
C GLY A 46 36.47 -31.46 6.11
N LYS A 47 35.51 -32.33 6.46
CA LYS A 47 34.08 -31.99 6.57
C LYS A 47 33.86 -31.21 7.87
N ALA A 48 33.21 -30.05 7.80
CA ALA A 48 32.50 -29.42 8.91
C ALA A 48 31.42 -28.43 8.37
N PRO A 49 30.37 -28.14 9.15
CA PRO A 49 29.00 -28.12 8.64
C PRO A 49 28.43 -26.73 8.31
N ALA A 50 27.30 -26.77 7.60
CA ALA A 50 26.44 -25.65 7.27
C ALA A 50 25.99 -24.87 8.53
N ALA A 51 26.42 -23.60 8.62
CA ALA A 51 25.89 -22.63 9.56
C ALA A 51 24.94 -21.67 8.82
N GLY A 52 23.72 -21.59 9.35
CA GLY A 52 22.60 -20.84 8.79
C GLY A 52 22.87 -19.35 8.62
N ARG A 53 22.60 -18.86 7.40
CA ARG A 53 22.58 -17.46 7.04
C ARG A 53 21.26 -16.84 7.52
N ARG A 54 21.16 -16.49 8.80
CA ARG A 54 20.09 -15.62 9.31
C ARG A 54 20.44 -14.16 9.01
N ARG A 55 19.57 -13.51 8.24
CA ARG A 55 19.49 -12.05 8.08
C ARG A 55 19.39 -11.40 9.46
N ARG A 56 20.33 -10.53 9.79
CA ARG A 56 20.26 -9.58 10.91
C ARG A 56 19.44 -8.38 10.41
N VAL A 57 18.18 -8.32 10.82
CA VAL A 57 17.36 -7.10 10.79
C VAL A 57 17.65 -6.40 12.11
N GLN A 58 17.96 -5.11 12.05
CA GLN A 58 18.02 -4.23 13.21
C GLN A 58 16.60 -4.11 13.78
N GLU A 59 16.38 -4.68 14.96
CA GLU A 59 15.27 -4.31 15.84
C GLU A 59 15.84 -3.36 16.89
N SER A 60 15.19 -2.20 16.99
CA SER A 60 15.36 -1.21 18.04
C SER A 60 14.73 -1.75 19.32
N GLU A 61 15.54 -1.86 20.37
CA GLU A 61 15.13 -2.11 21.74
C GLU A 61 14.45 -0.86 22.31
N ASP A 62 13.21 -1.03 22.76
CA ASP A 62 12.56 -0.28 23.84
C ASP A 62 11.62 -1.29 24.53
N GLU A 63 12.14 -1.97 25.55
CA GLU A 63 11.37 -2.71 26.55
C GLU A 63 11.32 -1.87 27.83
N GLU A 64 10.11 -1.49 28.25
CA GLU A 64 9.79 -1.35 29.67
C GLU A 64 8.90 -2.53 30.06
N ALA A 65 9.39 -3.25 31.06
CA ALA A 65 8.75 -4.37 31.73
C ALA A 65 7.70 -3.90 32.75
N GLU A 66 6.60 -4.64 32.86
CA GLU A 66 5.88 -4.79 34.13
C GLU A 66 5.68 -6.29 34.40
N GLU A 67 6.19 -6.71 35.54
CA GLU A 67 6.19 -8.08 36.05
C GLU A 67 4.83 -8.51 36.63
N GLU A 68 4.47 -9.74 36.26
CA GLU A 68 3.93 -10.86 37.04
C GLU A 68 2.86 -10.67 38.15
N SER A 69 1.79 -11.45 38.01
CA SER A 69 1.19 -12.19 39.12
C SER A 69 0.61 -13.50 38.61
N GLU A 70 1.20 -14.61 39.06
CA GLU A 70 0.70 -15.98 38.92
C GLU A 70 -0.66 -16.18 39.64
N GLY A 71 -1.47 -17.12 39.15
CA GLY A 71 -2.72 -17.50 39.81
C GLY A 71 -3.63 -18.45 39.02
N SER A 72 -3.27 -19.74 39.02
CA SER A 72 -4.13 -20.95 38.98
C SER A 72 -5.14 -21.19 37.82
N GLU A 73 -4.83 -22.24 37.05
CA GLU A 73 -5.68 -23.35 36.56
C GLU A 73 -7.22 -23.23 36.63
N ALA A 74 -7.87 -23.29 35.45
CA ALA A 74 -8.94 -24.25 35.11
C ALA A 74 -9.42 -24.02 33.67
N GLU A 75 -9.11 -24.95 32.76
CA GLU A 75 -9.67 -25.01 31.41
C GLU A 75 -11.17 -25.39 31.43
N PRO A 76 -12.04 -24.69 30.68
CA PRO A 76 -13.35 -25.23 30.30
C PRO A 76 -13.35 -25.78 28.86
N PRO A 77 -14.02 -26.92 28.60
CA PRO A 77 -13.97 -27.60 27.31
C PRO A 77 -14.88 -26.96 26.22
N PRO A 78 -14.63 -27.25 24.93
CA PRO A 78 -15.36 -26.65 23.81
C PRO A 78 -16.76 -27.25 23.63
N ARG A 79 -17.80 -26.43 23.81
CA ARG A 79 -19.20 -26.83 23.55
C ARG A 79 -19.51 -26.83 22.05
N LYS A 80 -19.63 -28.04 21.48
CA LYS A 80 -20.34 -28.33 20.23
C LYS A 80 -21.84 -28.09 20.43
N ARG A 81 -22.45 -27.11 19.74
CA ARG A 81 -23.92 -27.00 19.66
C ARG A 81 -24.43 -27.93 18.56
N GLY A 82 -24.86 -29.11 18.97
CA GLY A 82 -25.74 -29.98 18.19
C GLY A 82 -27.17 -29.42 18.18
N ARG A 83 -27.75 -29.33 17.01
CA ARG A 83 -29.16 -29.01 16.75
C ARG A 83 -29.96 -30.31 16.89
N LYS A 84 -30.86 -30.42 17.87
CA LYS A 84 -31.92 -31.43 17.93
C LYS A 84 -33.27 -30.75 18.18
N GLN A 85 -34.28 -31.29 17.51
CA GLN A 85 -35.71 -30.96 17.54
C GLN A 85 -36.44 -31.64 18.73
N ALA A 86 -37.74 -31.31 18.85
CA ALA A 86 -38.79 -31.85 19.73
C ALA A 86 -38.78 -31.32 21.18
N ALA A 87 -39.90 -31.11 21.87
CA ALA A 87 -41.32 -31.01 21.57
C ALA A 87 -42.02 -30.44 22.83
N ALA A 88 -43.21 -29.90 22.64
CA ALA A 88 -44.35 -29.66 23.56
C ALA A 88 -44.15 -29.72 25.09
N ALA A 89 -44.59 -28.66 25.77
CA ALA A 89 -45.55 -28.71 26.88
C ALA A 89 -46.08 -27.30 27.19
N GLU A 90 -47.40 -27.25 27.35
CA GLU A 90 -48.28 -26.13 27.71
C GLU A 90 -47.98 -25.61 29.12
N GLU A 91 -48.23 -24.32 29.37
CA GLU A 91 -49.06 -23.88 30.50
C GLU A 91 -49.40 -22.39 30.39
N GLU A 92 -50.61 -22.11 30.85
CA GLU A 92 -51.46 -20.94 30.70
C GLU A 92 -50.98 -19.74 31.54
N SER A 93 -51.19 -18.52 31.04
CA SER A 93 -51.65 -17.41 31.90
C SER A 93 -52.29 -16.31 31.04
N GLU A 94 -53.61 -16.41 30.96
CA GLU A 94 -54.63 -15.36 31.11
C GLU A 94 -54.27 -13.87 30.90
N GLU A 95 -55.07 -13.29 29.99
CA GLU A 95 -55.87 -12.06 30.12
C GLU A 95 -55.20 -10.68 30.14
N GLY A 96 -55.64 -9.88 29.16
CA GLY A 96 -55.42 -8.44 29.06
C GLY A 96 -55.85 -7.93 27.68
N SER A 97 -57.17 -7.94 27.43
CA SER A 97 -57.81 -7.35 26.26
C SER A 97 -57.74 -5.83 26.28
N ASP A 98 -57.64 -5.20 25.11
CA ASP A 98 -58.66 -4.27 24.57
C ASP A 98 -58.15 -3.60 23.27
N GLU A 99 -58.75 -4.08 22.18
CA GLU A 99 -59.38 -3.39 21.05
C GLU A 99 -58.65 -2.33 20.19
N ASP A 100 -58.85 -2.57 18.88
CA ASP A 100 -59.05 -1.62 17.78
C ASP A 100 -57.86 -0.90 17.13
N SER A 101 -57.34 -1.53 16.07
CA SER A 101 -57.33 -0.86 14.76
C SER A 101 -57.26 -1.89 13.62
N SER A 102 -58.41 -2.09 12.98
CA SER A 102 -58.60 -2.85 11.75
C SER A 102 -57.99 -2.13 10.55
N GLY A 103 -56.89 -2.68 10.05
CA GLY A 103 -56.36 -2.41 8.71
C GLY A 103 -56.17 -3.74 8.02
N GLU A 104 -57.17 -4.16 7.24
CA GLU A 104 -57.09 -5.31 6.33
C GLU A 104 -56.06 -4.99 5.23
N GLU A 105 -54.80 -5.36 5.44
CA GLU A 105 -53.86 -5.59 4.34
C GLU A 105 -53.79 -7.09 4.06
N GLU A 106 -54.57 -7.45 3.04
CA GLU A 106 -54.56 -8.67 2.26
C GLU A 106 -53.15 -9.28 2.15
N ALA A 107 -52.96 -10.40 2.85
CA ALA A 107 -51.74 -11.18 2.81
C ALA A 107 -51.56 -11.80 1.41
N ALA A 108 -50.84 -11.08 0.55
CA ALA A 108 -50.37 -11.61 -0.73
C ALA A 108 -49.52 -12.87 -0.46
N ALA A 109 -50.06 -13.99 -0.90
CA ALA A 109 -49.48 -15.32 -0.79
C ALA A 109 -48.00 -15.33 -1.22
N ALA A 110 -47.15 -15.85 -0.35
CA ALA A 110 -45.77 -16.16 -0.68
C ALA A 110 -45.73 -17.13 -1.88
N PRO A 111 -44.98 -16.83 -2.97
CA PRO A 111 -44.90 -17.74 -4.09
C PRO A 111 -44.21 -19.04 -3.66
N PRO A 112 -44.67 -20.21 -4.16
CA PRO A 112 -44.13 -21.50 -3.77
C PRO A 112 -42.64 -21.62 -4.13
N ARG A 113 -41.86 -21.99 -3.11
CA ARG A 113 -40.47 -22.36 -3.21
C ARG A 113 -40.30 -23.57 -4.15
N GLN A 114 -39.29 -23.46 -5.01
CA GLN A 114 -38.58 -24.56 -5.66
C GLN A 114 -39.37 -25.33 -6.72
N ALA A 115 -39.48 -24.74 -7.92
CA ALA A 115 -39.33 -25.54 -9.13
C ALA A 115 -37.97 -26.25 -9.06
N ARG A 116 -38.00 -27.55 -8.76
CA ARG A 116 -36.87 -28.47 -8.97
C ARG A 116 -36.32 -28.19 -10.37
N ARG A 117 -35.12 -27.60 -10.43
CA ARG A 117 -34.36 -27.56 -11.68
C ARG A 117 -34.21 -29.01 -12.13
N GLN A 118 -34.98 -29.39 -13.14
CA GLN A 118 -34.79 -30.63 -13.88
C GLN A 118 -33.28 -30.77 -14.14
N PRO A 119 -32.65 -31.92 -13.84
CA PRO A 119 -31.27 -32.14 -14.24
C PRO A 119 -31.22 -31.89 -15.74
N ARG A 120 -30.47 -30.87 -16.17
CA ARG A 120 -30.25 -30.64 -17.60
C ARG A 120 -29.75 -31.96 -18.15
N PHE A 121 -30.52 -32.57 -19.05
CA PHE A 121 -30.09 -33.75 -19.78
C PHE A 121 -28.83 -33.36 -20.55
N VAL A 122 -27.68 -33.73 -20.00
CA VAL A 122 -26.39 -33.65 -20.69
C VAL A 122 -26.27 -35.00 -21.38
N PRO A 123 -26.45 -35.10 -22.71
CA PRO A 123 -26.25 -36.35 -23.41
C PRO A 123 -24.84 -36.87 -23.11
N PRO A 124 -24.66 -38.19 -22.96
CA PRO A 124 -23.34 -38.77 -22.71
C PRO A 124 -22.38 -38.33 -23.82
N PRO A 125 -21.12 -37.97 -23.49
CA PRO A 125 -20.15 -37.57 -24.50
C PRO A 125 -20.02 -38.68 -25.55
N PRO A 126 -19.91 -38.32 -26.85
CA PRO A 126 -19.72 -39.32 -27.89
C PRO A 126 -18.48 -40.17 -27.58
N LYS A 127 -18.55 -41.48 -27.88
CA LYS A 127 -17.49 -42.45 -27.57
C LYS A 127 -16.16 -42.16 -28.26
N GLU A 128 -16.17 -41.33 -29.30
CA GLU A 128 -14.99 -40.90 -30.03
C GLU A 128 -14.86 -39.37 -29.94
N PRO A 129 -13.69 -38.84 -29.53
CA PRO A 129 -13.45 -37.40 -29.57
C PRO A 129 -13.52 -36.95 -31.03
N ARG A 130 -14.44 -36.03 -31.34
CA ARG A 130 -14.53 -35.41 -32.67
C ARG A 130 -13.19 -34.77 -33.00
N SER A 131 -12.76 -34.87 -34.26
CA SER A 131 -11.53 -34.24 -34.71
C SER A 131 -11.63 -32.71 -34.56
N GLY A 132 -10.50 -32.04 -34.33
CA GLY A 132 -10.46 -30.57 -34.23
C GLY A 132 -11.03 -29.89 -35.49
N SER A 133 -10.79 -30.50 -36.67
CA SER A 133 -11.35 -30.10 -37.95
C SER A 133 -12.88 -30.19 -38.02
N ASP A 134 -13.49 -31.22 -37.43
CA ASP A 134 -14.97 -31.33 -37.39
C ASP A 134 -15.59 -30.27 -36.49
N MET A 135 -14.92 -29.94 -35.39
CA MET A 135 -15.37 -28.90 -34.46
C MET A 135 -15.24 -27.49 -35.07
N LEU A 136 -14.20 -27.24 -35.87
CA LEU A 136 -14.08 -26.03 -36.67
C LEU A 136 -15.17 -25.94 -37.73
N GLY A 137 -15.42 -27.03 -38.46
CA GLY A 137 -16.51 -27.08 -39.45
C GLY A 137 -17.88 -26.78 -38.83
N LEU A 138 -18.15 -27.29 -37.63
CA LEU A 138 -19.38 -27.00 -36.88
C LEU A 138 -19.44 -25.55 -36.38
N LEU A 139 -18.32 -24.98 -35.95
CA LEU A 139 -18.23 -23.57 -35.54
C LEU A 139 -18.57 -22.66 -36.72
N PHE A 140 -17.99 -22.89 -37.89
CA PHE A 140 -18.24 -22.11 -39.11
C PHE A 140 -19.63 -22.35 -39.72
N ALA A 141 -20.20 -23.55 -39.54
CA ALA A 141 -21.58 -23.83 -39.89
C ALA A 141 -22.61 -23.10 -39.01
N CYS A 142 -22.17 -22.46 -37.91
CA CYS A 142 -23.01 -21.72 -36.97
C CYS A 142 -22.57 -20.25 -36.85
N PRO A 143 -22.88 -19.38 -37.83
CA PRO A 143 -22.50 -17.97 -37.81
C PRO A 143 -22.92 -17.23 -36.53
N ALA A 144 -24.10 -17.52 -36.00
CA ALA A 144 -24.59 -16.92 -34.76
C ALA A 144 -23.69 -17.22 -33.53
N LEU A 145 -23.02 -18.37 -33.50
CA LEU A 145 -22.08 -18.71 -32.42
C LEU A 145 -20.78 -17.90 -32.55
N ILE A 146 -20.29 -17.74 -33.78
CA ILE A 146 -19.13 -16.88 -34.06
C ILE A 146 -19.48 -15.42 -33.73
N ASP A 147 -20.67 -14.97 -34.12
CA ASP A 147 -21.14 -13.63 -33.82
C ASP A 147 -21.19 -13.37 -32.31
N ALA A 148 -21.68 -14.32 -31.51
CA ALA A 148 -21.70 -14.22 -30.04
C ALA A 148 -20.29 -14.26 -29.40
N LEU A 149 -19.38 -15.06 -29.97
CA LEU A 149 -17.98 -15.13 -29.53
C LEU A 149 -17.23 -13.82 -29.83
N LEU A 150 -17.52 -13.22 -30.97
CA LEU A 150 -16.87 -12.02 -31.47
C LEU A 150 -17.57 -10.73 -31.07
N GLU A 151 -18.67 -10.77 -30.30
CA GLU A 151 -19.41 -9.57 -29.91
C GLU A 151 -18.67 -8.86 -28.79
N PRO A 152 -18.03 -7.69 -29.05
CA PRO A 152 -17.47 -6.91 -27.97
C PRO A 152 -18.62 -6.41 -27.10
N ASP A 153 -18.55 -6.70 -25.81
CA ASP A 153 -19.47 -6.15 -24.83
C ASP A 153 -18.70 -5.28 -23.83
N GLY A 154 -19.41 -4.59 -22.95
CA GLY A 154 -18.77 -3.73 -21.94
C GLY A 154 -17.79 -4.45 -20.99
N LEU A 155 -17.79 -5.80 -20.99
CA LEU A 155 -16.88 -6.66 -20.22
C LEU A 155 -15.80 -7.32 -21.05
N ARG A 156 -16.01 -7.51 -22.36
CA ARG A 156 -15.09 -8.09 -23.34
C ARG A 156 -14.61 -6.99 -24.28
N PRO A 157 -13.59 -6.21 -23.89
CA PRO A 157 -12.92 -5.34 -24.84
C PRO A 157 -12.21 -6.20 -25.91
N VAL A 158 -11.83 -5.57 -27.01
CA VAL A 158 -11.27 -6.25 -28.19
C VAL A 158 -10.09 -7.16 -27.82
N THR A 159 -9.27 -6.77 -26.84
CA THR A 159 -8.16 -7.63 -26.35
C THR A 159 -8.64 -8.95 -25.75
N LEU A 160 -9.74 -8.96 -24.99
CA LEU A 160 -10.28 -10.19 -24.44
C LEU A 160 -10.92 -11.06 -25.53
N VAL A 161 -11.63 -10.46 -26.48
CA VAL A 161 -12.22 -11.20 -27.61
C VAL A 161 -11.14 -11.87 -28.47
N ALA A 162 -10.08 -11.13 -28.83
CA ALA A 162 -8.95 -11.67 -29.57
C ALA A 162 -8.19 -12.75 -28.78
N ARG A 163 -8.05 -12.57 -27.46
CA ARG A 163 -7.46 -13.58 -26.58
C ARG A 163 -8.31 -14.84 -26.55
N ASP A 164 -9.63 -14.74 -26.39
CA ASP A 164 -10.55 -15.88 -26.36
C ASP A 164 -10.58 -16.63 -27.69
N ALA A 165 -10.53 -15.90 -28.82
CA ALA A 165 -10.36 -16.48 -30.15
C ALA A 165 -9.05 -17.28 -30.29
N ALA A 166 -7.94 -16.75 -29.78
CA ALA A 166 -6.66 -17.45 -29.79
C ALA A 166 -6.65 -18.69 -28.87
N HIS A 167 -7.29 -18.62 -27.69
CA HIS A 167 -7.46 -19.78 -26.81
C HIS A 167 -8.34 -20.84 -27.44
N LEU A 168 -9.39 -20.44 -28.16
CA LEU A 168 -10.24 -21.36 -28.91
C LEU A 168 -9.45 -22.06 -30.01
N ALA A 169 -8.64 -21.32 -30.78
CA ALA A 169 -7.75 -21.90 -31.80
C ALA A 169 -6.80 -22.95 -31.18
N ALA A 170 -6.14 -22.60 -30.08
CA ALA A 170 -5.24 -23.50 -29.36
C ALA A 170 -5.96 -24.73 -28.81
N ALA A 171 -7.17 -24.57 -28.26
CA ALA A 171 -7.97 -25.68 -27.73
C ALA A 171 -8.45 -26.65 -28.82
N LEU A 172 -8.66 -26.14 -30.05
CA LEU A 172 -9.05 -26.95 -31.21
C LEU A 172 -7.85 -27.53 -31.97
N GLY A 173 -6.61 -27.18 -31.59
CA GLY A 173 -5.41 -27.52 -32.36
C GLY A 173 -5.38 -26.85 -33.74
N ALA A 174 -6.13 -25.77 -33.92
CA ALA A 174 -6.27 -25.04 -35.15
C ALA A 174 -5.09 -24.08 -35.34
N SER A 175 -4.54 -24.03 -36.54
CA SER A 175 -3.61 -22.96 -36.91
C SER A 175 -4.34 -21.63 -37.06
N THR A 176 -3.60 -20.53 -37.09
CA THR A 176 -4.19 -19.21 -37.37
C THR A 176 -4.85 -19.15 -38.75
N ALA A 177 -4.34 -19.92 -39.72
CA ALA A 177 -4.92 -20.04 -41.05
C ALA A 177 -6.28 -20.73 -41.03
N ASP A 178 -6.43 -21.78 -40.20
CA ASP A 178 -7.70 -22.51 -40.04
C ASP A 178 -8.81 -21.65 -39.40
N MET A 179 -8.42 -20.57 -38.72
CA MET A 179 -9.33 -19.62 -38.07
C MET A 179 -9.53 -18.35 -38.91
N SER A 180 -9.20 -18.36 -40.21
CA SER A 180 -9.18 -17.17 -41.06
C SER A 180 -10.48 -16.38 -41.04
N ASP A 181 -11.60 -17.07 -41.16
CA ASP A 181 -12.92 -16.44 -41.24
C ASP A 181 -13.29 -15.75 -39.93
N LEU A 182 -12.89 -16.33 -38.79
CA LEU A 182 -13.11 -15.75 -37.47
C LEU A 182 -12.25 -14.48 -37.28
N TRP A 183 -11.00 -14.49 -37.72
CA TRP A 183 -10.13 -13.30 -37.70
C TRP A 183 -10.61 -12.20 -38.65
N CYS A 184 -11.07 -12.56 -39.86
CA CYS A 184 -11.63 -11.62 -40.82
C CYS A 184 -12.94 -11.00 -40.31
N GLN A 185 -13.80 -11.78 -39.65
CA GLN A 185 -15.02 -11.27 -39.02
C GLN A 185 -14.71 -10.35 -37.84
N LEU A 186 -13.73 -10.71 -37.00
CA LEU A 186 -13.30 -9.83 -35.91
C LEU A 186 -12.72 -8.52 -36.46
N ALA A 187 -11.89 -8.57 -37.51
CA ALA A 187 -11.34 -7.40 -38.17
C ALA A 187 -12.43 -6.47 -38.72
N ARG A 188 -13.48 -7.02 -39.36
CA ARG A 188 -14.64 -6.26 -39.85
C ARG A 188 -15.45 -5.59 -38.72
N ARG A 189 -15.52 -6.23 -37.54
CA ARG A 189 -16.21 -5.66 -36.37
C ARG A 189 -15.39 -4.56 -35.69
N VAL A 190 -14.08 -4.71 -35.71
CA VAL A 190 -13.14 -3.75 -35.11
C VAL A 190 -12.94 -2.53 -36.02
N ASP A 191 -12.92 -2.73 -37.34
CA ASP A 191 -12.82 -1.68 -38.34
C ASP A 191 -14.03 -1.73 -39.30
N PRO A 192 -15.07 -0.90 -39.05
CA PRO A 192 -16.28 -0.86 -39.86
C PRO A 192 -16.02 -0.55 -41.34
N ARG A 193 -14.90 0.09 -41.68
CA ARG A 193 -14.53 0.40 -43.08
C ARG A 193 -14.32 -0.88 -43.90
N LEU A 194 -13.82 -1.93 -43.26
CA LEU A 194 -13.65 -3.24 -43.89
C LEU A 194 -14.98 -3.97 -44.11
N ALA A 195 -15.98 -3.69 -43.28
CA ALA A 195 -17.34 -4.21 -43.49
C ALA A 195 -18.04 -3.52 -44.67
N ALA A 196 -17.85 -2.20 -44.81
CA ALA A 196 -18.46 -1.40 -45.89
C ALA A 196 -17.89 -1.71 -47.29
N SER A 197 -16.64 -2.16 -47.38
CA SER A 197 -15.97 -2.43 -48.66
C SER A 197 -16.52 -3.64 -49.42
N GLY A 198 -17.29 -4.54 -48.78
CA GLY A 198 -17.80 -5.78 -49.40
C GLY A 198 -16.74 -6.79 -49.87
N ALA A 199 -15.47 -6.38 -49.96
CA ALA A 199 -14.36 -7.20 -50.41
C ALA A 199 -13.97 -8.26 -49.36
N ALA A 200 -13.48 -9.40 -49.85
CA ALA A 200 -12.87 -10.41 -48.99
C ALA A 200 -11.59 -9.83 -48.36
N VAL A 201 -11.55 -9.79 -47.03
CA VAL A 201 -10.37 -9.31 -46.30
C VAL A 201 -9.36 -10.44 -46.28
N ALA A 202 -8.14 -10.18 -46.76
CA ALA A 202 -7.07 -11.16 -46.69
C ALA A 202 -6.64 -11.39 -45.23
N LEU A 203 -6.34 -12.64 -44.86
CA LEU A 203 -5.97 -13.00 -43.49
C LEU A 203 -4.84 -12.14 -42.89
N PRO A 204 -3.72 -11.84 -43.60
CA PRO A 204 -2.66 -10.99 -43.05
C PRO A 204 -3.18 -9.59 -42.69
N GLN A 205 -4.02 -9.01 -43.54
CA GLN A 205 -4.63 -7.71 -43.32
C GLN A 205 -5.60 -7.73 -42.12
N ALA A 206 -6.42 -8.79 -41.99
CA ALA A 206 -7.32 -8.96 -40.86
C ALA A 206 -6.54 -9.05 -39.52
N LEU A 207 -5.46 -9.82 -39.48
CA LEU A 207 -4.61 -9.93 -38.29
C LEU A 207 -3.95 -8.60 -37.92
N GLU A 208 -3.47 -7.84 -38.90
CA GLU A 208 -2.87 -6.53 -38.65
C GLU A 208 -3.87 -5.55 -38.01
N VAL A 209 -5.09 -5.52 -38.53
CA VAL A 209 -6.19 -4.68 -38.02
C VAL A 209 -6.55 -5.07 -36.58
N VAL A 210 -6.71 -6.37 -36.31
CA VAL A 210 -7.01 -6.86 -34.96
C VAL A 210 -5.85 -6.55 -34.00
N GLN A 211 -4.60 -6.78 -34.41
CA GLN A 211 -3.43 -6.46 -33.58
C GLN A 211 -3.33 -4.96 -33.26
N ARG A 212 -3.62 -4.10 -34.23
CA ARG A 212 -3.65 -2.64 -34.04
C ARG A 212 -4.70 -2.24 -32.99
N ALA A 213 -5.89 -2.82 -33.08
CA ALA A 213 -6.94 -2.54 -32.11
C ALA A 213 -6.65 -3.11 -30.71
N VAL A 214 -6.05 -4.29 -30.61
CA VAL A 214 -5.57 -4.86 -29.34
C VAL A 214 -4.51 -3.96 -28.69
N ARG A 215 -3.60 -3.36 -29.49
CA ARG A 215 -2.62 -2.40 -28.97
C ARG A 215 -3.26 -1.09 -28.51
N ALA A 216 -4.30 -0.64 -29.19
CA ALA A 216 -5.03 0.59 -28.86
C ALA A 216 -6.05 0.41 -27.71
N ASP A 217 -6.30 -0.82 -27.25
CA ASP A 217 -7.27 -1.09 -26.20
C ASP A 217 -6.84 -0.49 -24.85
N PRO A 218 -7.60 0.48 -24.30
CA PRO A 218 -7.24 1.16 -23.07
C PRO A 218 -7.20 0.24 -21.85
N ALA A 219 -7.94 -0.87 -21.86
CA ALA A 219 -7.97 -1.81 -20.73
C ALA A 219 -6.60 -2.48 -20.51
N ARG A 220 -5.74 -2.55 -21.54
CA ARG A 220 -4.43 -3.17 -21.48
C ARG A 220 -3.44 -2.44 -20.58
N HIS A 221 -3.58 -1.12 -20.48
CA HIS A 221 -2.67 -0.26 -19.72
C HIS A 221 -3.28 0.22 -18.39
N GLN A 222 -4.59 0.10 -18.23
CA GLN A 222 -5.28 0.51 -17.01
C GLN A 222 -5.07 -0.51 -15.88
N ARG A 223 -4.84 0.03 -14.69
CA ARG A 223 -4.75 -0.75 -13.45
C ARG A 223 -5.86 -0.31 -12.49
N LEU A 224 -6.43 -1.27 -11.76
CA LEU A 224 -7.50 -1.06 -10.81
C LEU A 224 -7.08 -1.41 -9.39
N ARG A 225 -7.53 -0.62 -8.42
CA ARG A 225 -7.40 -0.97 -7.00
C ARG A 225 -8.35 -2.11 -6.67
N THR A 226 -8.02 -2.88 -5.63
CA THR A 226 -8.92 -3.91 -5.08
C THR A 226 -10.35 -3.39 -4.86
N THR A 227 -10.49 -2.19 -4.30
CA THR A 227 -11.79 -1.58 -4.01
C THR A 227 -12.59 -1.24 -5.26
N ASP A 228 -11.90 -0.85 -6.33
CA ASP A 228 -12.53 -0.41 -7.58
C ASP A 228 -12.98 -1.64 -8.36
N ALA A 229 -12.16 -2.70 -8.38
CA ALA A 229 -12.55 -4.00 -8.90
C ALA A 229 -13.77 -4.62 -8.18
N GLU A 230 -13.84 -4.50 -6.86
CA GLU A 230 -15.00 -4.96 -6.07
C GLU A 230 -16.27 -4.15 -6.33
N LYS A 231 -16.15 -2.81 -6.43
CA LYS A 231 -17.29 -1.91 -6.59
C LYS A 231 -17.82 -1.90 -8.02
N GLU A 232 -16.92 -1.67 -8.97
CA GLU A 232 -17.27 -1.63 -10.39
C GLU A 232 -17.58 -3.06 -10.84
N TYR A 233 -16.65 -3.99 -10.81
CA TYR A 233 -16.85 -5.27 -11.51
C TYR A 233 -17.50 -6.37 -10.67
N ARG A 234 -17.89 -6.08 -9.42
CA ARG A 234 -18.47 -7.05 -8.47
C ARG A 234 -17.61 -8.32 -8.31
N VAL A 235 -16.29 -8.15 -8.50
CA VAL A 235 -15.30 -9.23 -8.33
C VAL A 235 -14.94 -9.34 -6.86
N THR A 236 -14.89 -10.55 -6.32
CA THR A 236 -14.58 -10.77 -4.89
C THR A 236 -13.07 -10.80 -4.63
N ARG A 237 -12.62 -10.50 -3.40
CA ARG A 237 -11.20 -10.65 -3.02
C ARG A 237 -10.65 -12.06 -3.26
N GLY A 238 -11.49 -13.08 -3.12
CA GLY A 238 -11.11 -14.47 -3.37
C GLY A 238 -10.77 -14.69 -4.85
N GLU A 239 -11.55 -14.09 -5.75
CA GLU A 239 -11.33 -14.13 -7.19
C GLU A 239 -10.06 -13.34 -7.60
N LEU A 240 -9.75 -12.23 -6.92
CA LEU A 240 -8.54 -11.44 -7.19
C LEU A 240 -7.24 -12.09 -6.68
N LYS A 241 -7.30 -13.03 -5.73
CA LYS A 241 -6.11 -13.57 -5.03
C LYS A 241 -5.12 -14.28 -5.97
N GLY A 242 -5.59 -14.79 -7.11
CA GLY A 242 -4.77 -15.49 -8.11
C GLY A 242 -4.20 -14.61 -9.22
N LEU A 243 -4.53 -13.31 -9.24
CA LEU A 243 -4.09 -12.40 -10.28
C LEU A 243 -2.74 -11.75 -9.95
N PRO A 244 -1.88 -11.52 -10.97
CA PRO A 244 -0.70 -10.69 -10.79
C PRO A 244 -1.12 -9.25 -10.41
N PHE A 245 -0.39 -8.65 -9.49
CA PHE A 245 -0.61 -7.27 -9.07
C PHE A 245 0.72 -6.52 -8.94
N THR A 246 0.68 -5.21 -9.18
CA THR A 246 1.74 -4.30 -8.73
C THR A 246 1.35 -3.67 -7.41
N THR A 247 2.35 -3.23 -6.67
CA THR A 247 2.16 -2.58 -5.38
C THR A 247 2.53 -1.11 -5.53
N GLU A 248 1.60 -0.22 -5.19
CA GLU A 248 1.83 1.23 -5.18
C GLU A 248 1.73 1.77 -3.75
N TYR A 249 2.56 2.75 -3.43
CA TYR A 249 2.56 3.38 -2.11
C TYR A 249 1.48 4.46 -2.02
N SER A 250 0.65 4.41 -0.98
CA SER A 250 -0.34 5.46 -0.75
C SER A 250 0.30 6.62 0.01
N TYR A 251 0.46 7.78 -0.63
CA TYR A 251 0.93 9.00 0.06
C TYR A 251 0.00 9.43 1.21
N SER A 252 -1.29 9.08 1.17
CA SER A 252 -2.26 9.42 2.22
C SER A 252 -2.14 8.55 3.49
N PHE A 253 -1.53 7.38 3.38
CA PHE A 253 -1.36 6.42 4.47
C PHE A 253 0.06 5.90 4.41
N TRP A 254 0.95 6.56 5.15
CA TRP A 254 2.42 6.46 5.16
C TRP A 254 2.98 5.04 5.39
N ALA A 255 2.10 4.04 5.58
CA ALA A 255 2.46 2.65 5.83
C ALA A 255 1.60 1.61 5.07
N SER A 256 0.67 1.99 4.18
CA SER A 256 -0.19 1.00 3.50
C SER A 256 0.09 0.89 2.00
N SER A 257 0.52 -0.30 1.60
CA SER A 257 0.74 -0.68 0.21
C SER A 257 -0.59 -1.02 -0.49
N ILE A 258 -0.89 -0.39 -1.62
CA ILE A 258 -2.11 -0.63 -2.42
C ILE A 258 -1.81 -1.64 -3.53
N LYS A 259 -2.64 -2.67 -3.66
CA LYS A 259 -2.56 -3.65 -4.76
C LYS A 259 -3.30 -3.14 -5.99
N MET A 260 -2.61 -3.16 -7.12
CA MET A 260 -3.08 -2.69 -8.42
C MET A 260 -3.13 -3.87 -9.40
N PHE A 261 -4.33 -4.22 -9.85
CA PHE A 261 -4.58 -5.34 -10.76
C PHE A 261 -4.76 -4.84 -12.20
N SER A 262 -4.35 -5.64 -13.19
CA SER A 262 -4.64 -5.35 -14.59
C SER A 262 -6.16 -5.31 -14.81
N LYS A 263 -6.67 -4.24 -15.44
CA LYS A 263 -8.10 -4.11 -15.73
C LYS A 263 -8.60 -5.25 -16.62
N LEU A 264 -7.80 -5.69 -17.59
CA LEU A 264 -8.14 -6.83 -18.46
C LEU A 264 -8.41 -8.11 -17.67
N ASP A 265 -7.60 -8.41 -16.64
CA ASP A 265 -7.78 -9.62 -15.85
C ASP A 265 -9.04 -9.54 -14.97
N VAL A 266 -9.34 -8.35 -14.43
CA VAL A 266 -10.58 -8.09 -13.69
C VAL A 266 -11.79 -8.25 -14.59
N LEU A 267 -11.74 -7.70 -15.80
CA LEU A 267 -12.80 -7.83 -16.82
C LEU A 267 -13.01 -9.29 -17.24
N ALA A 268 -11.94 -10.06 -17.44
CA ALA A 268 -12.03 -11.48 -17.77
C ALA A 268 -12.68 -12.32 -16.66
N ILE A 269 -12.48 -11.95 -15.39
CA ILE A 269 -13.19 -12.58 -14.26
C ILE A 269 -14.67 -12.14 -14.26
N ALA A 270 -14.92 -10.85 -14.45
CA ALA A 270 -16.28 -10.31 -14.47
C ALA A 270 -17.14 -10.92 -15.58
N HIS A 271 -16.60 -11.03 -16.80
CA HIS A 271 -17.25 -11.71 -17.92
C HIS A 271 -17.57 -13.17 -17.59
N ARG A 272 -16.61 -13.94 -17.06
CA ARG A 272 -16.86 -15.34 -16.64
C ARG A 272 -17.95 -15.47 -15.57
N LYS A 273 -18.12 -14.45 -14.74
CA LYS A 273 -19.06 -14.47 -13.62
C LYS A 273 -20.47 -14.01 -14.02
N TRP A 274 -20.56 -12.95 -14.82
CA TRP A 274 -21.82 -12.27 -15.11
C TRP A 274 -22.29 -12.47 -16.55
N GLY A 275 -21.45 -12.99 -17.45
CA GLY A 275 -21.74 -13.09 -18.87
C GLY A 275 -21.67 -11.71 -19.51
N THR A 276 -22.75 -10.93 -19.48
CA THR A 276 -22.82 -9.64 -20.19
C THR A 276 -22.78 -8.44 -19.24
N MET A 277 -22.45 -7.27 -19.78
CA MET A 277 -22.46 -6.01 -19.02
C MET A 277 -23.86 -5.68 -18.48
N ALA A 278 -24.92 -5.99 -19.26
CA ALA A 278 -26.31 -5.79 -18.82
C ALA A 278 -26.63 -6.54 -17.52
N VAL A 279 -26.22 -7.81 -17.42
CA VAL A 279 -26.40 -8.62 -16.21
C VAL A 279 -25.60 -8.04 -15.04
N LEU A 280 -24.37 -7.56 -15.28
CA LEU A 280 -23.58 -6.88 -14.25
C LEU A 280 -24.26 -5.59 -13.76
N ASP A 281 -24.80 -4.78 -14.66
CA ASP A 281 -25.47 -3.52 -14.32
C ASP A 281 -26.79 -3.76 -13.59
N GLU A 282 -27.57 -4.77 -13.98
CA GLU A 282 -28.73 -5.24 -13.23
C GLU A 282 -28.35 -5.67 -11.80
N GLU A 283 -27.28 -6.45 -11.65
CA GLU A 283 -26.78 -6.85 -10.33
C GLU A 283 -26.25 -5.65 -9.53
N ARG A 284 -25.58 -4.70 -10.17
CA ARG A 284 -25.13 -3.46 -9.52
C ARG A 284 -26.32 -2.67 -8.99
N ALA A 285 -27.36 -2.50 -9.80
CA ALA A 285 -28.60 -1.83 -9.44
C ALA A 285 -29.33 -2.57 -8.31
N ALA A 286 -29.45 -3.89 -8.39
CA ALA A 286 -30.06 -4.73 -7.35
C ALA A 286 -29.30 -4.63 -6.02
N ALA A 287 -27.97 -4.69 -6.05
CA ALA A 287 -27.13 -4.55 -4.87
C ALA A 287 -27.13 -3.10 -4.33
N ALA A 288 -27.21 -2.08 -5.19
CA ALA A 288 -27.38 -0.69 -4.78
C ALA A 288 -28.73 -0.49 -4.08
N ALA A 289 -29.82 -0.99 -4.65
CA ALA A 289 -31.16 -0.98 -4.05
C ALA A 289 -31.21 -1.75 -2.72
N LYS A 290 -30.53 -2.90 -2.64
CA LYS A 290 -30.40 -3.64 -1.37
C LYS A 290 -29.62 -2.84 -0.33
N SER A 291 -28.55 -2.16 -0.74
CA SER A 291 -27.73 -1.33 0.16
C SER A 291 -28.48 -0.07 0.62
N SER A 292 -29.27 0.57 -0.24
CA SER A 292 -30.08 1.74 0.10
C SER A 292 -31.23 1.36 1.03
N ARG A 293 -31.94 0.26 0.75
CA ARG A 293 -32.96 -0.31 1.65
C ARG A 293 -32.37 -0.68 3.01
N ALA A 294 -31.19 -1.31 3.04
CA ALA A 294 -30.51 -1.63 4.28
C ALA A 294 -30.04 -0.38 5.04
N LYS A 295 -29.59 0.66 4.34
CA LYS A 295 -29.21 1.94 4.96
C LYS A 295 -30.43 2.64 5.56
N ALA A 296 -31.51 2.79 4.79
CA ALA A 296 -32.77 3.38 5.23
C ALA A 296 -33.35 2.61 6.43
N SER A 297 -33.34 1.27 6.39
CA SER A 297 -33.76 0.44 7.52
C SER A 297 -32.89 0.65 8.77
N ARG A 298 -31.57 0.71 8.63
CA ARG A 298 -30.65 1.00 9.76
C ARG A 298 -30.84 2.39 10.33
N GLU A 299 -31.11 3.37 9.49
CA GLU A 299 -31.38 4.77 9.87
C GLU A 299 -32.70 4.87 10.62
N ALA A 300 -33.79 4.33 10.07
CA ALA A 300 -35.08 4.24 10.75
C ALA A 300 -34.98 3.49 12.10
N GLN A 301 -34.23 2.38 12.16
CA GLN A 301 -33.98 1.67 13.42
C GLN A 301 -33.16 2.51 14.41
N ARG A 302 -32.18 3.29 13.92
CA ARG A 302 -31.38 4.19 14.76
C ARG A 302 -32.25 5.31 15.33
N ASP A 303 -33.12 5.91 14.52
CA ASP A 303 -33.99 7.00 14.95
C ASP A 303 -35.01 6.53 15.98
N ARG A 304 -35.63 5.35 15.76
CA ARG A 304 -36.50 4.71 16.76
C ARG A 304 -35.77 4.49 18.10
N ARG A 305 -34.55 3.97 18.06
CA ARG A 305 -33.70 3.78 19.25
C ARG A 305 -33.33 5.10 19.91
N GLU A 306 -33.00 6.14 19.12
CA GLU A 306 -32.68 7.48 19.63
C GLU A 306 -33.88 8.08 20.35
N GLN A 307 -35.08 8.01 19.76
CA GLN A 307 -36.31 8.49 20.38
C GLN A 307 -36.65 7.73 21.67
N GLN A 308 -36.58 6.40 21.66
CA GLN A 308 -36.82 5.57 22.85
C GLN A 308 -35.83 5.90 23.98
N LEU A 309 -34.54 6.04 23.65
CA LEU A 309 -33.49 6.38 24.61
C LEU A 309 -33.65 7.80 25.16
N VAL A 310 -33.96 8.79 24.31
CA VAL A 310 -34.20 10.17 24.74
C VAL A 310 -35.37 10.23 25.71
N LYS A 311 -36.52 9.61 25.37
CA LYS A 311 -37.69 9.56 26.25
C LYS A 311 -37.37 8.89 27.59
N ALA A 312 -36.62 7.78 27.56
CA ALA A 312 -36.27 7.05 28.78
C ALA A 312 -35.29 7.82 29.68
N LEU A 313 -34.28 8.49 29.10
CA LEU A 313 -33.36 9.36 29.85
C LEU A 313 -34.09 10.58 30.43
N GLN A 314 -34.97 11.22 29.66
CA GLN A 314 -35.80 12.33 30.15
C GLN A 314 -36.72 11.91 31.29
N LYS A 315 -37.39 10.75 31.17
CA LYS A 315 -38.24 10.20 32.23
C LYS A 315 -37.45 9.92 33.52
N ALA A 316 -36.18 9.55 33.40
CA ALA A 316 -35.28 9.33 34.52
C ALA A 316 -34.61 10.62 35.06
N GLY A 317 -34.93 11.80 34.51
CA GLY A 317 -34.32 13.07 34.90
C GLY A 317 -32.86 13.24 34.47
N LEU A 318 -32.38 12.41 33.53
CA LEU A 318 -30.99 12.38 33.08
C LEU A 318 -30.76 13.27 31.84
N ALA A 319 -29.51 13.72 31.68
CA ALA A 319 -29.12 14.48 30.49
C ALA A 319 -29.23 13.63 29.20
N GLY A 320 -29.60 14.27 28.09
CA GLY A 320 -29.80 13.60 26.80
C GLY A 320 -28.54 12.86 26.28
N PRO A 321 -28.69 11.95 25.29
CA PRO A 321 -27.62 11.05 24.85
C PRO A 321 -26.41 11.75 24.20
N LYS A 322 -26.56 13.03 23.81
CA LYS A 322 -25.50 13.89 23.25
C LYS A 322 -24.86 14.80 24.30
N SER A 323 -25.29 14.74 25.57
CA SER A 323 -24.76 15.58 26.63
C SER A 323 -23.27 15.35 26.84
N ARG A 324 -22.54 16.45 27.11
CA ARG A 324 -21.14 16.41 27.52
C ARG A 324 -20.95 15.97 28.97
N SER A 325 -22.01 16.00 29.78
CA SER A 325 -21.98 15.55 31.18
C SER A 325 -21.77 14.03 31.32
N HIS A 326 -22.10 13.24 30.29
CA HIS A 326 -21.84 11.80 30.30
C HIS A 326 -20.35 11.48 30.23
N SER A 327 -19.92 10.49 31.01
CA SER A 327 -18.55 9.98 30.96
C SER A 327 -18.18 9.52 29.55
N ARG A 328 -16.87 9.45 29.24
CA ARG A 328 -16.40 8.96 27.93
C ARG A 328 -16.87 7.52 27.66
N ASN A 329 -16.93 6.68 28.71
CA ASN A 329 -17.38 5.30 28.61
C ASN A 329 -18.88 5.22 28.36
N MET A 330 -19.70 6.01 29.05
CA MET A 330 -21.13 6.05 28.79
C MET A 330 -21.46 6.59 27.41
N ARG A 331 -20.79 7.65 26.95
CA ARG A 331 -20.94 8.14 25.56
C ARG A 331 -20.59 7.06 24.53
N ARG A 332 -19.59 6.21 24.80
CA ARG A 332 -19.26 5.05 23.94
C ARG A 332 -20.40 4.02 23.95
N ARG A 333 -20.97 3.69 25.11
CA ARG A 333 -22.10 2.75 25.24
C ARG A 333 -23.36 3.27 24.56
N LEU A 334 -23.74 4.52 24.81
CA LEU A 334 -24.87 5.19 24.14
C LEU A 334 -24.68 5.20 22.62
N LYS A 335 -23.48 5.55 22.12
CA LYS A 335 -23.17 5.50 20.69
C LYS A 335 -23.21 4.09 20.12
N ALA A 336 -22.77 3.07 20.86
CA ALA A 336 -22.84 1.67 20.46
C ALA A 336 -24.29 1.18 20.37
N PHE A 337 -25.15 1.55 21.33
CA PHE A 337 -26.57 1.29 21.29
C PHE A 337 -27.25 1.94 20.08
N LEU A 338 -27.02 3.24 19.84
CA LEU A 338 -27.59 3.96 18.71
C LEU A 338 -27.13 3.39 17.36
N LYS A 339 -25.84 3.06 17.21
CA LYS A 339 -25.30 2.55 15.94
C LYS A 339 -25.56 1.07 15.72
N LYS A 340 -25.43 0.24 16.75
CA LYS A 340 -25.39 -1.24 16.65
C LYS A 340 -26.49 -1.96 17.42
N GLY A 341 -27.20 -1.29 18.32
CA GLY A 341 -28.29 -1.88 19.11
C GLY A 341 -27.76 -2.74 20.24
N GLN A 342 -26.55 -2.46 20.71
CA GLN A 342 -25.91 -3.20 21.80
C GLN A 342 -26.39 -2.66 23.16
N GLY A 343 -27.00 -3.54 23.96
CA GLY A 343 -27.57 -3.23 25.28
C GLY A 343 -29.05 -2.88 25.24
N SER A 344 -29.71 -2.86 26.40
CA SER A 344 -31.11 -2.42 26.53
C SER A 344 -31.20 -0.95 26.96
N VAL A 345 -32.33 -0.30 26.64
CA VAL A 345 -32.56 1.09 27.09
C VAL A 345 -32.54 1.17 28.62
N GLN A 346 -33.12 0.17 29.30
CA GLN A 346 -33.15 0.10 30.75
C GLN A 346 -31.74 -0.05 31.35
N GLU A 347 -30.90 -0.91 30.78
CA GLU A 347 -29.49 -1.05 31.20
C GLU A 347 -28.71 0.26 31.04
N LEU A 348 -28.95 1.00 29.96
CA LEU A 348 -28.30 2.29 29.71
C LEU A 348 -28.79 3.36 30.69
N VAL A 349 -30.10 3.43 30.95
CA VAL A 349 -30.65 4.36 31.95
C VAL A 349 -30.10 4.04 33.33
N GLN A 350 -30.12 2.77 33.76
CA GLN A 350 -29.54 2.34 35.03
C GLN A 350 -28.03 2.63 35.09
N SER A 351 -27.30 2.43 33.99
CA SER A 351 -25.87 2.76 33.93
C SER A 351 -25.63 4.26 34.06
N ALA A 352 -26.45 5.10 33.43
CA ALA A 352 -26.34 6.55 33.55
C ALA A 352 -26.72 7.03 34.97
N GLN A 353 -27.75 6.44 35.59
CA GLN A 353 -28.12 6.72 36.99
C GLN A 353 -26.96 6.38 37.93
N ARG A 354 -26.39 5.16 37.81
CA ARG A 354 -25.22 4.75 38.60
C ARG A 354 -24.02 5.67 38.37
N GLU A 355 -23.79 6.13 37.14
CA GLU A 355 -22.72 7.09 36.87
C GLU A 355 -23.00 8.43 37.54
N GLN A 356 -24.22 8.98 37.44
CA GLN A 356 -24.58 10.22 38.12
C GLN A 356 -24.42 10.10 39.64
N GLU A 357 -24.94 9.04 40.25
CA GLU A 357 -24.77 8.76 41.68
C GLU A 357 -23.29 8.65 42.06
N ALA A 358 -22.48 7.98 41.24
CA ALA A 358 -21.05 7.88 41.44
C ALA A 358 -20.33 9.23 41.30
N GLU A 359 -20.76 10.10 40.38
CA GLU A 359 -20.24 11.46 40.21
C GLU A 359 -20.62 12.37 41.36
N GLU A 360 -21.86 12.34 41.83
CA GLU A 360 -22.31 13.06 43.02
C GLU A 360 -21.55 12.59 44.27
N GLY A 361 -21.36 11.27 44.41
CA GLY A 361 -20.52 10.70 45.46
C GLY A 361 -19.05 11.12 45.35
N ARG A 362 -18.51 11.21 44.13
CA ARG A 362 -17.15 11.72 43.85
C ARG A 362 -17.01 13.18 44.28
N LEU A 363 -17.98 14.03 43.94
CA LEU A 363 -17.97 15.44 44.31
C LEU A 363 -18.09 15.63 45.82
N LYS A 364 -18.97 14.88 46.50
CA LYS A 364 -19.06 14.90 47.98
C LYS A 364 -17.73 14.52 48.63
N ARG A 365 -17.14 13.37 48.24
CA ARG A 365 -15.82 12.94 48.72
C ARG A 365 -14.73 13.97 48.43
N GLN A 366 -14.77 14.59 47.25
CA GLN A 366 -13.81 15.64 46.88
C GLN A 366 -13.92 16.85 47.81
N HIS A 367 -15.13 17.34 48.08
CA HIS A 367 -15.34 18.47 48.98
C HIS A 367 -14.92 18.15 50.42
N GLU A 368 -15.33 16.99 50.95
CA GLU A 368 -14.96 16.53 52.29
C GLU A 368 -13.45 16.37 52.45
N LEU A 369 -12.79 15.69 51.50
CA LEU A 369 -11.34 15.51 51.52
C LEU A 369 -10.58 16.82 51.36
N PHE A 370 -11.02 17.71 50.47
CA PHE A 370 -10.33 19.00 50.28
C PHE A 370 -10.47 19.91 51.50
N ALA A 371 -11.62 19.91 52.17
CA ALA A 371 -11.78 20.61 53.45
C ALA A 371 -10.81 20.06 54.51
N ARG A 372 -10.70 18.72 54.61
CA ARG A 372 -9.82 18.08 55.60
C ARG A 372 -8.33 18.27 55.29
N LEU A 373 -7.92 18.17 54.02
CA LEU A 373 -6.54 18.46 53.60
C LEU A 373 -6.16 19.91 53.89
N HIS A 374 -7.11 20.85 53.76
CA HIS A 374 -6.88 22.25 54.10
C HIS A 374 -6.66 22.45 55.61
N GLU A 375 -7.50 21.84 56.46
CA GLU A 375 -7.34 21.86 57.93
C GLU A 375 -5.97 21.30 58.39
N GLU A 376 -5.45 20.29 57.68
CA GLU A 376 -4.17 19.64 57.99
C GLU A 376 -2.97 20.30 57.28
N GLY A 377 -3.17 21.38 56.51
CA GLY A 377 -2.09 22.09 55.81
C GLY A 377 -1.45 21.28 54.65
N LEU A 378 -2.24 20.44 53.97
CA LEU A 378 -1.83 19.54 52.88
C LEU A 378 -2.38 19.98 51.52
N ASP A 379 -2.61 21.27 51.31
CA ASP A 379 -3.20 21.79 50.07
C ASP A 379 -2.38 21.50 48.81
N SER A 380 -1.05 21.34 48.94
CA SER A 380 -0.16 20.93 47.85
C SER A 380 -0.49 19.53 47.32
N GLU A 381 -1.04 18.64 48.16
CA GLU A 381 -1.29 17.23 47.84
C GLU A 381 -2.67 16.96 47.22
N ARG A 382 -3.47 17.99 46.93
CA ARG A 382 -4.83 17.85 46.35
C ARG A 382 -4.85 17.05 45.03
N TRP A 383 -3.72 17.01 44.33
CA TRP A 383 -3.57 16.27 43.07
C TRP A 383 -2.79 14.96 43.21
N GLY A 384 -2.39 14.59 44.44
CA GLY A 384 -1.65 13.36 44.73
C GLY A 384 -2.46 12.10 44.40
N THR A 385 -1.75 11.02 44.09
CA THR A 385 -2.34 9.75 43.64
C THR A 385 -3.30 9.14 44.66
N ALA A 386 -2.98 9.23 45.96
CA ALA A 386 -3.83 8.75 47.04
C ALA A 386 -5.16 9.53 47.12
N VAL A 387 -5.10 10.85 46.97
CA VAL A 387 -6.26 11.74 46.95
C VAL A 387 -7.16 11.43 45.75
N GLN A 388 -6.58 11.24 44.56
CA GLN A 388 -7.32 10.88 43.36
C GLN A 388 -7.99 9.49 43.46
N ARG A 389 -7.33 8.51 44.10
CA ARG A 389 -7.91 7.17 44.35
C ARG A 389 -9.13 7.23 45.27
N TYR A 390 -9.06 8.02 46.35
CA TYR A 390 -10.18 8.24 47.26
C TYR A 390 -11.35 8.94 46.56
N ILE A 391 -11.08 10.05 45.86
CA ILE A 391 -12.09 10.81 45.11
C ILE A 391 -12.79 9.89 44.09
N GLY A 392 -12.01 9.16 43.29
CA GLY A 392 -12.49 8.24 42.28
C GLY A 392 -13.34 7.08 42.80
N GLY A 393 -13.40 6.85 44.12
CA GLY A 393 -14.20 5.78 44.72
C GLY A 393 -13.71 4.37 44.38
N GLN A 394 -12.51 4.25 43.78
CA GLN A 394 -11.89 2.96 43.48
C GLN A 394 -11.53 2.20 44.76
N ALA A 395 -11.34 2.93 45.85
CA ALA A 395 -11.06 2.38 47.15
C ALA A 395 -12.35 2.28 47.97
N GLY A 396 -13.27 1.39 47.61
CA GLY A 396 -14.45 1.05 48.44
C GLY A 396 -14.14 0.56 49.87
N ARG A 397 -12.87 0.64 50.29
CA ARG A 397 -12.33 0.32 51.61
C ARG A 397 -11.51 1.45 52.24
N GLN A 398 -11.21 2.55 51.52
CA GLN A 398 -10.37 3.62 52.08
C GLN A 398 -11.25 4.69 52.75
N THR A 399 -11.09 4.85 54.06
CA THR A 399 -11.76 5.90 54.81
C THR A 399 -11.14 7.27 54.50
N LEU A 400 -11.86 8.35 54.83
CA LEU A 400 -11.33 9.71 54.71
C LEU A 400 -9.99 9.86 55.46
N GLU A 401 -9.91 9.30 56.66
CA GLU A 401 -8.70 9.31 57.49
C GLU A 401 -7.53 8.61 56.82
N GLN A 402 -7.74 7.41 56.26
CA GLN A 402 -6.70 6.67 55.53
C GLN A 402 -6.24 7.41 54.27
N ALA A 403 -7.10 8.19 53.61
CA ALA A 403 -6.71 9.03 52.48
C ALA A 403 -5.84 10.21 52.91
N VAL A 404 -6.17 10.84 54.05
CA VAL A 404 -5.39 11.92 54.64
C VAL A 404 -4.03 11.40 55.16
N GLU A 405 -3.99 10.26 55.84
CA GLU A 405 -2.74 9.62 56.27
C GLU A 405 -1.84 9.26 55.08
N ALA A 406 -2.41 8.72 53.99
CA ALA A 406 -1.66 8.46 52.77
C ALA A 406 -1.13 9.75 52.12
N ALA A 407 -1.89 10.86 52.16
CA ALA A 407 -1.43 12.16 51.70
C ALA A 407 -0.31 12.73 52.60
N LYS A 408 -0.40 12.54 53.92
CA LYS A 408 0.69 12.88 54.86
C LYS A 408 1.96 12.09 54.56
N ALA A 409 1.82 10.78 54.34
CA ALA A 409 2.95 9.91 53.97
C ALA A 409 3.57 10.32 52.62
N ALA A 410 2.74 10.67 51.63
CA ALA A 410 3.22 11.17 50.34
C ALA A 410 3.98 12.51 50.48
N LYS A 411 3.42 13.47 51.23
CA LYS A 411 4.11 14.74 51.52
C LYS A 411 5.43 14.51 52.25
N GLN A 412 5.46 13.58 53.21
CA GLN A 412 6.69 13.21 53.89
C GLN A 412 7.72 12.62 52.91
N GLN A 413 7.31 11.74 51.99
CA GLN A 413 8.20 11.22 50.95
C GLN A 413 8.76 12.32 50.04
N VAL A 414 7.96 13.33 49.70
CA VAL A 414 8.42 14.52 48.95
C VAL A 414 9.45 15.30 49.76
N ASN A 415 9.17 15.60 51.03
CA ASN A 415 10.11 16.28 51.92
C ASN A 415 11.42 15.48 52.08
N ASP A 416 11.33 14.15 52.25
CA ASP A 416 12.50 13.27 52.37
C ASP A 416 13.31 13.25 51.07
N ARG A 417 12.63 13.23 49.91
CA ARG A 417 13.26 13.33 48.58
C ARG A 417 13.97 14.67 48.42
N GLU A 418 13.34 15.78 48.79
CA GLU A 418 13.97 17.11 48.78
C GLU A 418 15.17 17.18 49.72
N ALA A 419 15.07 16.64 50.93
CA ALA A 419 16.17 16.57 51.88
C ALA A 419 17.35 15.73 51.36
N ARG A 420 17.09 14.58 50.72
CA ARG A 420 18.13 13.77 50.05
C ARG A 420 18.75 14.52 48.86
N ARG A 421 17.92 15.22 48.08
CA ARG A 421 18.38 16.05 46.96
C ARG A 421 19.29 17.18 47.43
N THR A 422 18.93 17.89 48.50
CA THR A 422 19.76 18.95 49.07
C THR A 422 21.09 18.39 49.57
N ARG A 423 21.07 17.27 50.31
CA ARG A 423 22.28 16.60 50.79
C ARG A 423 23.22 16.17 49.67
N ILE A 424 22.71 15.47 48.65
CA ILE A 424 23.56 15.05 47.52
C ILE A 424 24.07 16.26 46.72
N THR A 425 23.29 17.34 46.66
CA THR A 425 23.70 18.61 46.03
C THR A 425 24.87 19.25 46.77
N GLU A 426 24.80 19.32 48.10
CA GLU A 426 25.88 19.83 48.95
C GLU A 426 27.14 18.96 48.82
N LEU A 427 26.99 17.62 48.88
CA LEU A 427 28.11 16.67 48.73
C LEU A 427 28.80 16.81 47.38
N PHE A 428 28.05 16.84 46.28
CA PHE A 428 28.63 17.01 44.94
C PHE A 428 29.31 18.37 44.81
N THR A 429 28.75 19.42 45.41
CA THR A 429 29.36 20.76 45.39
C THR A 429 30.69 20.78 46.15
N GLN A 430 30.73 20.20 47.36
CA GLN A 430 31.94 20.11 48.18
C GLN A 430 33.06 19.30 47.51
N GLN A 431 32.70 18.26 46.75
CA GLN A 431 33.65 17.35 46.10
C GLN A 431 34.02 17.79 44.67
N GLY A 432 33.55 18.96 44.19
CA GLY A 432 33.83 19.44 42.83
C GLY A 432 33.13 18.63 41.72
N LEU A 433 32.04 17.94 42.06
CA LEU A 433 31.21 17.10 41.18
C LEU A 433 29.95 17.82 40.69
N ALA A 434 29.92 19.17 40.77
CA ALA A 434 28.76 19.98 40.43
C ALA A 434 28.27 19.78 38.97
N ALA A 435 29.14 19.32 38.06
CA ALA A 435 28.77 18.98 36.69
C ALA A 435 27.77 17.81 36.57
N PHE A 436 27.67 16.96 37.61
CA PHE A 436 26.70 15.87 37.70
C PHE A 436 25.42 16.26 38.42
N LEU A 437 25.26 17.53 38.82
CA LEU A 437 24.00 17.99 39.38
C LEU A 437 22.93 18.13 38.30
N PRO A 438 21.64 17.98 38.65
CA PRO A 438 20.56 18.27 37.73
C PRO A 438 20.64 19.75 37.34
N GLN A 439 21.06 20.03 36.10
CA GLN A 439 20.94 21.37 35.56
C GLN A 439 19.45 21.66 35.44
N GLN A 440 18.95 22.65 36.19
CA GLN A 440 17.66 23.24 35.88
C GLN A 440 17.82 23.85 34.49
N ASN A 441 17.27 23.17 33.48
CA ASN A 441 17.20 23.77 32.16
C ASN A 441 16.41 25.08 32.28
N ALA A 442 16.79 26.09 31.49
CA ALA A 442 16.14 27.41 31.50
C ALA A 442 14.63 27.37 31.21
N TRP A 443 14.11 26.19 30.83
CA TRP A 443 12.72 25.94 30.51
C TRP A 443 11.83 25.61 31.71
N GLY A 444 12.33 25.62 32.96
CA GLY A 444 11.58 25.85 34.21
C GLY A 444 10.28 25.04 34.44
N GLY A 445 10.03 24.02 33.62
CA GLY A 445 8.75 23.39 33.51
C GLY A 445 8.68 22.17 34.40
N GLN A 446 7.54 22.00 35.07
CA GLN A 446 7.19 20.79 35.82
C GLN A 446 7.29 19.48 35.00
N TRP A 447 7.32 19.59 33.66
CA TRP A 447 7.46 18.51 32.69
C TRP A 447 8.80 18.51 31.93
N GLY A 448 9.69 19.46 32.25
CA GLY A 448 11.05 19.44 31.76
C GLY A 448 11.78 18.30 32.44
N GLY A 449 11.72 17.11 31.83
CA GLY A 449 12.54 15.97 32.22
C GLY A 449 13.95 16.50 32.45
N TYR A 450 14.51 16.19 33.62
CA TYR A 450 15.87 16.56 33.92
C TYR A 450 16.74 15.80 32.90
N TYR A 451 17.16 16.48 31.83
CA TYR A 451 18.08 15.92 30.84
C TYR A 451 19.45 16.47 31.15
N GLY A 452 20.21 15.75 31.98
CA GLY A 452 21.54 16.15 32.41
C GLY A 452 22.36 14.96 32.86
N ASN A 453 23.65 15.17 33.07
CA ASN A 453 24.60 14.09 33.42
C ASN A 453 24.29 13.38 34.75
N TYR A 454 23.38 13.90 35.57
CA TYR A 454 22.96 13.28 36.83
C TYR A 454 22.30 11.90 36.64
N SER A 455 21.67 11.63 35.48
CA SER A 455 21.14 10.29 35.17
C SER A 455 22.22 9.26 34.84
N ARG A 456 23.45 9.71 34.54
CA ARG A 456 24.61 8.84 34.28
C ARG A 456 25.26 8.31 35.55
N VAL A 457 25.02 8.95 36.69
CA VAL A 457 25.51 8.48 37.99
C VAL A 457 24.61 7.33 38.45
N SER A 458 25.14 6.12 38.41
CA SER A 458 24.42 4.91 38.83
C SER A 458 23.90 5.06 40.27
N GLY A 459 22.62 4.72 40.48
CA GLY A 459 21.97 4.78 41.78
C GLY A 459 21.55 6.17 42.27
N HIS A 460 21.94 7.27 41.59
CA HIS A 460 21.55 8.62 42.01
C HIS A 460 20.02 8.83 42.02
N ILE A 461 19.35 8.38 40.95
CA ILE A 461 17.88 8.49 40.84
C ILE A 461 17.20 7.62 41.90
N ASP A 462 17.62 6.38 42.09
CA ASP A 462 17.04 5.49 43.10
C ASP A 462 17.23 6.02 44.53
N TYR A 463 18.39 6.61 44.81
CA TYR A 463 18.66 7.27 46.09
C TYR A 463 17.74 8.47 46.31
N VAL A 464 17.68 9.42 45.37
CA VAL A 464 16.86 10.62 45.52
C VAL A 464 15.37 10.26 45.53
N GLU A 465 14.91 9.52 44.52
CA GLU A 465 13.49 9.28 44.26
C GLU A 465 12.86 8.28 45.21
N ARG A 466 13.60 7.21 45.58
CA ARG A 466 13.08 6.05 46.34
C ARG A 466 13.76 5.86 47.69
N GLY A 467 14.87 6.56 47.96
CA GLY A 467 15.67 6.36 49.17
C GLY A 467 16.44 5.04 49.18
N GLN A 468 16.63 4.42 48.02
CA GLN A 468 17.37 3.15 47.89
C GLN A 468 18.87 3.42 47.67
N GLY A 469 19.73 2.69 48.38
CA GLY A 469 21.18 2.89 48.35
C GLY A 469 21.67 3.87 49.43
N SER A 470 22.94 4.28 49.35
CA SER A 470 23.57 5.21 50.28
C SER A 470 24.17 6.41 49.55
N GLU A 471 24.30 7.53 50.28
CA GLU A 471 24.99 8.74 49.78
C GLU A 471 26.42 8.40 49.31
N ASP A 472 27.14 7.57 50.08
CA ASP A 472 28.50 7.13 49.77
C ASP A 472 28.58 6.34 48.45
N ALA A 473 27.59 5.48 48.18
CA ALA A 473 27.57 4.70 46.93
C ALA A 473 27.34 5.61 45.71
N VAL A 474 26.43 6.59 45.83
CA VAL A 474 26.18 7.58 44.77
C VAL A 474 27.42 8.46 44.56
N LEU A 475 28.08 8.87 45.64
CA LEU A 475 29.31 9.66 45.57
C LEU A 475 30.45 8.87 44.90
N ALA A 476 30.65 7.61 45.29
CA ALA A 476 31.65 6.73 44.68
C ALA A 476 31.36 6.50 43.18
N ALA A 477 30.10 6.33 42.79
CA ALA A 477 29.70 6.21 41.38
C ALA A 477 29.98 7.51 40.60
N ALA A 478 29.71 8.67 41.18
CA ALA A 478 30.00 9.96 40.56
C ALA A 478 31.52 10.19 40.39
N GLN A 479 32.31 9.84 41.41
CA GLN A 479 33.78 9.89 41.34
C GLN A 479 34.34 8.94 40.29
N ALA A 480 33.82 7.71 40.21
CA ALA A 480 34.22 6.75 39.18
C ALA A 480 33.88 7.26 37.76
N LEU A 481 32.73 7.90 37.60
CA LEU A 481 32.35 8.52 36.33
C LEU A 481 33.26 9.71 35.99
N GLN A 482 33.57 10.58 36.96
CA GLN A 482 34.51 11.68 36.76
C GLN A 482 35.90 11.17 36.36
N ALA A 483 36.41 10.13 37.02
CA ALA A 483 37.68 9.51 36.68
C ALA A 483 37.65 8.93 35.26
N ARG A 484 36.54 8.30 34.85
CA ARG A 484 36.35 7.82 33.47
C ARG A 484 36.34 8.97 32.46
N GLU A 485 35.67 10.08 32.75
CA GLU A 485 35.64 11.27 31.90
C GLU A 485 37.02 11.94 31.79
N GLN A 486 37.75 12.06 32.90
CA GLN A 486 39.13 12.54 32.91
C GLN A 486 40.05 11.63 32.10
N ALA A 487 39.94 10.32 32.28
CA ALA A 487 40.71 9.34 31.50
C ALA A 487 40.38 9.44 30.00
N ARG A 488 39.10 9.66 29.64
CA ARG A 488 38.70 9.91 28.25
C ARG A 488 39.33 11.18 27.70
N VAL A 489 39.26 12.29 28.43
CA VAL A 489 39.85 13.57 28.01
C VAL A 489 41.37 13.44 27.85
N ALA A 490 42.03 12.73 28.75
CA ALA A 490 43.47 12.44 28.64
C ALA A 490 43.79 11.61 27.39
N ARG A 491 43.03 10.54 27.12
CA ARG A 491 43.16 9.74 25.89
C ARG A 491 42.90 10.56 24.63
N GLU A 492 41.87 11.40 24.65
CA GLU A 492 41.53 12.30 23.54
C GLU A 492 42.65 13.30 23.26
N ALA A 493 43.15 13.99 24.29
CA ALA A 493 44.27 14.92 24.15
C ALA A 493 45.52 14.20 23.61
N ARG A 494 45.82 13.02 24.15
CA ARG A 494 46.97 12.20 23.72
C ARG A 494 46.85 11.72 22.29
N ILE A 495 45.70 11.17 21.88
CA ILE A 495 45.51 10.69 20.51
C ILE A 495 45.50 11.85 19.51
N LEU A 496 44.96 13.01 19.88
CA LEU A 496 44.99 14.20 19.02
C LEU A 496 46.42 14.71 18.81
N GLU A 497 47.27 14.70 19.85
CA GLU A 497 48.70 15.01 19.74
C GLU A 497 49.41 14.04 18.77
N LEU A 498 49.17 12.73 18.92
CA LEU A 498 49.79 11.70 18.07
C LEU A 498 49.30 11.77 16.62
N LEU A 499 47.99 11.93 16.40
CA LEU A 499 47.43 12.16 15.07
C LEU A 499 47.98 13.45 14.46
N ALA A 500 48.22 14.50 15.26
CA ALA A 500 48.81 15.74 14.76
C ALA A 500 50.27 15.59 14.35
N ALA A 501 51.06 14.81 15.09
CA ALA A 501 52.44 14.49 14.73
C ALA A 501 52.55 13.72 13.39
N GLU A 502 51.55 12.90 13.05
CA GLU A 502 51.50 12.13 11.79
C GLU A 502 50.67 12.78 10.67
N GLY A 503 50.05 13.94 10.92
CA GLY A 503 49.17 14.59 9.94
C GLY A 503 47.85 13.83 9.66
N LEU A 504 47.38 13.03 10.63
CA LEU A 504 46.21 12.15 10.54
C LEU A 504 44.98 12.69 11.28
N GLN A 505 44.94 13.98 11.66
CA GLN A 505 43.80 14.58 12.38
C GLN A 505 42.43 14.32 11.71
N PRO A 506 42.28 14.33 10.37
CA PRO A 506 41.00 14.01 9.71
C PRO A 506 40.47 12.59 10.00
N HIS A 507 41.32 11.70 10.51
CA HIS A 507 41.00 10.30 10.78
C HIS A 507 40.70 10.00 12.26
N TYR A 508 40.48 11.04 13.08
CA TYR A 508 40.15 10.89 14.51
C TYR A 508 38.98 9.92 14.78
N ASN A 509 37.98 9.85 13.90
CA ASN A 509 36.84 8.95 14.06
C ASN A 509 37.23 7.46 14.16
N PHE A 510 38.38 7.05 13.58
CA PHE A 510 38.88 5.68 13.71
C PHE A 510 39.46 5.37 15.10
N CYS A 511 39.70 6.39 15.91
CA CYS A 511 40.19 6.28 17.29
C CYS A 511 39.06 6.34 18.34
N TYR A 512 37.80 6.47 17.91
CA TYR A 512 36.67 6.77 18.80
C TYR A 512 36.47 5.73 19.91
N ASP A 513 36.59 4.43 19.60
CA ASP A 513 36.39 3.36 20.59
C ASP A 513 37.47 3.39 21.69
N TYR A 514 38.73 3.62 21.30
CA TYR A 514 39.83 3.82 22.24
C TYR A 514 39.59 5.06 23.12
N VAL A 515 39.22 6.20 22.52
CA VAL A 515 38.96 7.44 23.29
C VAL A 515 37.81 7.23 24.28
N GLN A 516 36.62 6.87 23.79
CA GLN A 516 35.40 6.82 24.61
C GLN A 516 35.42 5.70 25.65
N ASN A 517 35.89 4.51 25.26
CA ASN A 517 35.75 3.31 26.08
C ASN A 517 37.07 2.85 26.68
N GLY A 518 38.21 3.30 26.16
CA GLY A 518 39.51 2.74 26.54
C GLY A 518 39.73 1.34 25.99
N ASN A 519 38.99 0.95 24.95
CA ASN A 519 39.14 -0.35 24.30
C ASN A 519 40.33 -0.31 23.33
N GLY A 520 41.25 -1.26 23.47
CA GLY A 520 42.46 -1.34 22.65
C GLY A 520 43.60 -0.46 23.15
N SER A 521 44.66 -0.35 22.35
CA SER A 521 45.84 0.47 22.66
C SER A 521 45.92 1.74 21.81
N GLU A 522 46.72 2.72 22.26
CA GLU A 522 47.04 3.93 21.47
C GLU A 522 47.58 3.57 20.08
N GLU A 523 48.45 2.55 20.03
CA GLU A 523 49.07 2.11 18.77
C GLU A 523 48.08 1.43 17.82
N GLU A 524 47.12 0.65 18.34
CA GLU A 524 46.04 0.07 17.52
C GLU A 524 45.13 1.16 16.93
N ALA A 525 44.80 2.18 17.73
CA ALA A 525 44.00 3.32 17.28
C ALA A 525 44.74 4.13 16.19
N LEU A 526 46.05 4.38 16.38
CA LEU A 526 46.89 5.02 15.38
C LEU A 526 47.05 4.17 14.13
N ALA A 527 47.27 2.86 14.25
CA ALA A 527 47.36 1.96 13.10
C ALA A 527 46.07 1.96 12.27
N ALA A 528 44.90 2.01 12.93
CA ALA A 528 43.61 2.14 12.25
C ALA A 528 43.49 3.50 11.51
N ALA A 529 43.96 4.60 12.12
CA ALA A 529 44.01 5.90 11.48
C ALA A 529 44.98 5.95 10.28
N ARG A 530 46.18 5.35 10.40
CA ARG A 530 47.15 5.20 9.29
C ARG A 530 46.55 4.41 8.13
N ALA A 531 45.94 3.26 8.41
CA ALA A 531 45.28 2.44 7.39
C ALA A 531 44.09 3.16 6.73
N ALA A 532 43.41 4.07 7.44
CA ALA A 532 42.40 4.94 6.84
C ALA A 532 43.02 6.03 5.96
N GLY A 533 44.12 6.65 6.42
CA GLY A 533 44.90 7.63 5.66
C GLY A 533 45.46 7.05 4.36
N GLU A 534 46.07 5.86 4.40
CA GLU A 534 46.55 5.15 3.23
C GLU A 534 45.43 4.85 2.22
N ARG A 535 44.26 4.40 2.71
CA ARG A 535 43.09 4.18 1.84
C ARG A 535 42.58 5.46 1.21
N GLN A 536 42.56 6.57 1.95
CA GLN A 536 42.16 7.88 1.43
C GLN A 536 43.18 8.42 0.42
N ALA A 537 44.48 8.29 0.69
CA ALA A 537 45.55 8.67 -0.23
C ALA A 537 45.49 7.83 -1.52
N ALA A 538 45.29 6.52 -1.41
CA ALA A 538 45.12 5.63 -2.56
C ALA A 538 43.87 5.98 -3.38
N ARG A 539 42.76 6.34 -2.71
CA ARG A 539 41.55 6.84 -3.38
C ARG A 539 41.81 8.16 -4.09
N ALA A 540 42.49 9.12 -3.45
CA ALA A 540 42.81 10.41 -4.04
C ALA A 540 43.76 10.25 -5.25
N ALA A 541 44.75 9.36 -5.17
CA ALA A 541 45.65 9.03 -6.27
C ALA A 541 44.89 8.42 -7.45
N ARG A 542 44.01 7.44 -7.21
CA ARG A 542 43.13 6.88 -8.26
C ARG A 542 42.20 7.94 -8.85
N GLN A 543 41.63 8.80 -8.03
CA GLN A 543 40.75 9.88 -8.48
C GLN A 543 41.51 10.86 -9.38
N ALA A 544 42.67 11.36 -8.94
CA ALA A 544 43.51 12.26 -9.73
C ALA A 544 43.91 11.62 -11.06
N ARG A 545 44.29 10.34 -11.03
CA ARG A 545 44.68 9.59 -12.24
C ARG A 545 43.52 9.40 -13.21
N ILE A 546 42.35 8.98 -12.72
CA ILE A 546 41.15 8.86 -13.55
C ILE A 546 40.70 10.22 -14.09
N THR A 547 40.77 11.28 -13.29
CA THR A 547 40.45 12.63 -13.76
C THR A 547 41.38 13.06 -14.89
N GLU A 548 42.70 12.88 -14.76
CA GLU A 548 43.68 13.16 -15.82
C GLU A 548 43.38 12.37 -17.11
N LEU A 549 43.07 11.07 -17.00
CA LEU A 549 42.76 10.23 -18.16
C LEU A 549 41.44 10.61 -18.83
N LEU A 550 40.39 10.88 -18.04
CA LEU A 550 39.11 11.37 -18.57
C LEU A 550 39.27 12.75 -19.19
N GLU A 551 40.11 13.63 -18.64
CA GLU A 551 40.39 14.93 -19.22
C GLU A 551 41.13 14.83 -20.55
N ALA A 552 42.12 13.94 -20.65
CA ALA A 552 42.87 13.69 -21.89
C ALA A 552 41.98 13.14 -23.02
N GLU A 553 40.94 12.36 -22.67
CA GLU A 553 39.98 11.80 -23.64
C GLU A 553 38.70 12.65 -23.82
N GLY A 554 38.54 13.75 -23.07
CA GLY A 554 37.33 14.59 -23.13
C GLY A 554 36.07 13.91 -22.57
N LEU A 555 36.22 13.02 -21.60
CA LEU A 555 35.17 12.18 -21.01
C LEU A 555 34.82 12.57 -19.57
N GLN A 556 35.04 13.83 -19.16
CA GLN A 556 34.87 14.25 -17.77
C GLN A 556 33.42 14.06 -17.25
N HIS A 557 32.42 14.16 -18.14
CA HIS A 557 31.00 13.94 -17.80
C HIS A 557 30.67 12.49 -17.46
N LEU A 558 31.55 11.53 -17.80
CA LEU A 558 31.39 10.09 -17.56
C LEU A 558 32.15 9.60 -16.31
N ALA A 559 32.67 10.51 -15.47
CA ALA A 559 33.47 10.16 -14.30
C ALA A 559 32.79 9.16 -13.34
N PHE A 560 31.47 9.21 -13.21
CA PHE A 560 30.69 8.32 -12.34
C PHE A 560 30.84 6.83 -12.68
N LEU A 561 31.14 6.48 -13.94
CA LEU A 561 31.36 5.09 -14.36
C LEU A 561 32.63 4.49 -13.73
N CYS A 562 33.56 5.34 -13.27
CA CYS A 562 34.83 4.96 -12.66
C CYS A 562 34.75 4.86 -11.12
N ASP A 563 33.62 5.18 -10.49
CA ASP A 563 33.48 5.27 -9.03
C ASP A 563 33.86 3.98 -8.29
N ALA A 564 33.56 2.81 -8.87
CA ALA A 564 33.91 1.53 -8.26
C ALA A 564 35.43 1.35 -8.13
N TYR A 565 36.18 1.75 -9.16
CA TYR A 565 37.65 1.74 -9.16
C TYR A 565 38.19 2.82 -8.22
N VAL A 566 37.70 4.06 -8.32
CA VAL A 566 38.17 5.18 -7.48
C VAL A 566 37.93 4.89 -6.00
N ALA A 567 36.69 4.61 -5.61
CA ALA A 567 36.29 4.48 -4.21
C ALA A 567 36.84 3.21 -3.54
N ARG A 568 36.88 2.08 -4.26
CA ARG A 568 37.17 0.76 -3.66
C ARG A 568 38.36 0.03 -4.27
N GLY A 569 38.95 0.54 -5.36
CA GLY A 569 39.98 -0.19 -6.11
C GLY A 569 39.44 -1.46 -6.77
N GLN A 570 38.15 -1.50 -7.13
CA GLN A 570 37.55 -2.65 -7.81
C GLN A 570 37.81 -2.57 -9.32
N GLY A 571 38.44 -3.61 -9.88
CA GLY A 571 38.82 -3.68 -11.29
C GLY A 571 40.14 -2.98 -11.58
N SER A 572 40.53 -2.96 -12.86
CA SER A 572 41.71 -2.22 -13.32
C SER A 572 41.36 -0.79 -13.77
N GLU A 573 42.37 0.09 -13.82
CA GLU A 573 42.25 1.44 -14.40
C GLU A 573 41.76 1.38 -15.86
N GLU A 574 42.30 0.43 -16.64
CA GLU A 574 41.93 0.23 -18.03
C GLU A 574 40.48 -0.24 -18.18
N GLU A 575 39.99 -1.13 -17.30
CA GLU A 575 38.58 -1.53 -17.29
C GLU A 575 37.63 -0.38 -16.93
N ALA A 576 38.08 0.57 -16.10
CA ALA A 576 37.29 1.77 -15.78
C ALA A 576 37.24 2.73 -16.97
N MET A 577 38.38 2.99 -17.61
CA MET A 577 38.47 3.83 -18.81
C MET A 577 37.76 3.22 -20.01
N GLN A 578 37.88 1.91 -20.22
CA GLN A 578 37.19 1.21 -21.30
C GLN A 578 35.66 1.35 -21.19
N ARG A 579 35.11 1.27 -19.96
CA ARG A 579 33.68 1.53 -19.74
C ARG A 579 33.28 2.96 -20.05
N ALA A 580 34.13 3.94 -19.74
CA ALA A 580 33.89 5.33 -20.11
C ALA A 580 33.93 5.53 -21.64
N ARG A 581 34.90 4.92 -22.34
CA ARG A 581 34.99 4.97 -23.81
C ARG A 581 33.79 4.32 -24.49
N GLU A 582 33.35 3.15 -24.02
CA GLU A 582 32.17 2.46 -24.54
C GLU A 582 30.90 3.31 -24.35
N ALA A 583 30.75 3.95 -23.18
CA ALA A 583 29.65 4.87 -22.92
C ALA A 583 29.72 6.13 -23.82
N ALA A 584 30.91 6.70 -24.03
CA ALA A 584 31.11 7.84 -24.92
C ALA A 584 30.79 7.50 -26.38
N GLN A 585 31.20 6.32 -26.85
CA GLN A 585 30.84 5.81 -28.18
C GLN A 585 29.32 5.62 -28.30
N ALA A 586 28.67 5.09 -27.26
CA ALA A 586 27.23 4.96 -27.23
C ALA A 586 26.54 6.34 -27.27
N GLU A 587 26.98 7.33 -26.48
CA GLU A 587 26.46 8.69 -26.49
C GLU A 587 26.67 9.39 -27.84
N ALA A 588 27.84 9.26 -28.46
CA ALA A 588 28.11 9.78 -29.79
C ALA A 588 27.19 9.15 -30.85
N ALA A 589 26.94 7.84 -30.75
CA ALA A 589 26.01 7.15 -31.63
C ALA A 589 24.54 7.61 -31.42
N LEU A 590 24.14 7.86 -30.17
CA LEU A 590 22.83 8.43 -29.84
C LEU A 590 22.69 9.84 -30.42
N GLN A 591 23.70 10.69 -30.25
CA GLN A 591 23.71 12.06 -30.75
C GLN A 591 23.69 12.10 -32.29
N ALA A 592 24.49 11.26 -32.95
CA ALA A 592 24.49 11.15 -34.41
C ALA A 592 23.12 10.71 -34.95
N ARG A 593 22.45 9.75 -34.28
CA ARG A 593 21.08 9.35 -34.62
C ARG A 593 20.10 10.50 -34.43
N ARG A 594 20.22 11.24 -33.33
CA ARG A 594 19.38 12.39 -33.03
C ARG A 594 19.53 13.49 -34.08
N GLU A 595 20.76 13.88 -34.41
CA GLU A 595 21.05 14.90 -35.44
C GLU A 595 20.58 14.45 -36.83
N ALA A 596 20.80 13.19 -37.19
CA ALA A 596 20.32 12.64 -38.46
C ALA A 596 18.79 12.69 -38.55
N LEU A 597 18.10 12.34 -37.46
CA LEU A 597 16.63 12.42 -37.41
C LEU A 597 16.13 13.87 -37.40
N GLU A 598 16.74 14.75 -36.60
CA GLU A 598 16.40 16.18 -36.57
C GLU A 598 16.57 16.84 -37.94
N ALA A 599 17.69 16.59 -38.63
CA ALA A 599 17.93 17.10 -39.97
C ALA A 599 16.90 16.57 -40.98
N ALA A 600 16.56 15.28 -40.89
CA ALA A 600 15.58 14.67 -41.77
C ALA A 600 14.16 15.20 -41.52
N LEU A 601 13.79 15.46 -40.26
CA LEU A 601 12.50 16.07 -39.91
C LEU A 601 12.43 17.55 -40.31
N GLN A 602 13.52 18.30 -40.15
CA GLN A 602 13.60 19.69 -40.62
C GLN A 602 13.45 19.80 -42.15
N ALA A 603 14.05 18.87 -42.91
CA ALA A 603 13.88 18.82 -44.37
C ALA A 603 12.42 18.60 -44.80
N GLU A 604 11.65 17.88 -43.98
CA GLU A 604 10.21 17.65 -44.16
C GLU A 604 9.32 18.76 -43.56
N GLY A 605 9.92 19.83 -43.00
CA GLY A 605 9.19 20.93 -42.36
C GLY A 605 8.53 20.56 -41.03
N MET A 606 8.98 19.50 -40.37
CA MET A 606 8.47 19.05 -39.07
C MET A 606 9.39 19.52 -37.93
N ALA A 607 8.83 20.16 -36.90
CA ALA A 607 9.56 20.52 -35.68
C ALA A 607 9.56 19.35 -34.68
N LEU A 608 10.67 19.16 -33.96
CA LEU A 608 10.79 18.09 -32.94
C LEU A 608 9.99 18.41 -31.66
N ASP A 609 9.66 19.67 -31.42
CA ASP A 609 9.12 20.14 -30.15
C ASP A 609 7.59 19.96 -30.04
N GLY A 610 7.16 19.34 -28.94
CA GLY A 610 5.81 19.48 -28.40
C GLY A 610 4.84 18.32 -28.66
N ASP A 611 5.16 17.36 -29.53
CA ASP A 611 4.26 16.25 -29.81
C ASP A 611 4.66 14.93 -29.16
N VAL A 612 3.82 14.44 -28.25
CA VAL A 612 4.03 13.19 -27.51
C VAL A 612 4.10 11.98 -28.45
N GLU A 613 3.41 12.02 -29.59
CA GLU A 613 3.43 10.91 -30.55
C GLU A 613 4.69 10.91 -31.41
N LEU A 614 5.16 12.10 -31.79
CA LEU A 614 6.46 12.27 -32.43
C LEU A 614 7.59 11.81 -31.50
N ALA A 615 7.49 12.15 -30.20
CA ALA A 615 8.44 11.73 -29.19
C ALA A 615 8.57 10.19 -29.08
N ALA A 616 7.50 9.43 -29.33
CA ALA A 616 7.56 7.96 -29.28
C ALA A 616 8.30 7.33 -30.48
N ALA A 617 8.26 7.96 -31.66
CA ALA A 617 9.05 7.53 -32.82
C ALA A 617 10.52 7.91 -32.63
N VAL A 618 10.77 9.15 -32.19
CA VAL A 618 12.10 9.67 -31.86
C VAL A 618 12.78 8.80 -30.79
N TYR A 619 12.09 8.52 -29.68
CA TYR A 619 12.63 7.72 -28.57
C TYR A 619 13.03 6.29 -29.01
N ARG A 620 12.22 5.64 -29.86
CA ARG A 620 12.55 4.28 -30.33
C ARG A 620 13.81 4.25 -31.19
N PHE A 621 13.97 5.22 -32.08
CA PHE A 621 15.12 5.26 -32.97
C PHE A 621 16.39 5.77 -32.26
N VAL A 622 16.27 6.89 -31.55
CA VAL A 622 17.38 7.54 -30.85
C VAL A 622 17.79 6.69 -29.65
N ASP A 623 16.95 6.60 -28.60
CA ASP A 623 17.35 6.02 -27.31
C ASP A 623 17.47 4.50 -27.32
N LEU A 624 16.61 3.79 -28.06
CA LEU A 624 16.64 2.33 -28.13
C LEU A 624 17.46 1.79 -29.31
N GLY A 625 17.86 2.65 -30.25
CA GLY A 625 18.54 2.21 -31.47
C GLY A 625 17.72 1.27 -32.35
N ALA A 626 16.40 1.32 -32.26
CA ALA A 626 15.52 0.40 -32.98
C ALA A 626 15.16 0.97 -34.36
N GLY A 627 15.43 0.19 -35.40
CA GLY A 627 15.04 0.49 -36.78
C GLY A 627 16.02 1.39 -37.54
N THR A 628 15.66 1.71 -38.78
CA THR A 628 16.43 2.60 -39.67
C THR A 628 15.95 4.04 -39.61
N LEU A 629 16.78 4.99 -40.05
CA LEU A 629 16.38 6.41 -40.17
C LEU A 629 15.12 6.58 -41.04
N ALA A 630 15.01 5.79 -42.12
CA ALA A 630 13.84 5.82 -43.00
C ALA A 630 12.57 5.35 -42.28
N GLU A 631 12.66 4.28 -41.48
CA GLU A 631 11.53 3.80 -40.67
C GLU A 631 11.13 4.80 -39.60
N ALA A 632 12.11 5.46 -38.96
CA ALA A 632 11.87 6.50 -37.98
C ALA A 632 11.18 7.72 -38.62
N LEU A 633 11.62 8.14 -39.80
CA LEU A 633 11.04 9.24 -40.54
C LEU A 633 9.62 8.94 -41.03
N VAL A 634 9.37 7.74 -41.56
CA VAL A 634 8.02 7.29 -41.92
C VAL A 634 7.11 7.27 -40.68
N GLY A 635 7.62 6.78 -39.54
CA GLY A 635 6.90 6.81 -38.28
C GLY A 635 6.58 8.23 -37.80
N ALA A 636 7.51 9.16 -37.98
CA ALA A 636 7.36 10.57 -37.63
C ALA A 636 6.40 11.31 -38.57
N GLN A 637 6.47 11.07 -39.89
CA GLN A 637 5.52 11.60 -40.88
C GLN A 637 4.11 11.12 -40.59
N ALA A 638 3.94 9.82 -40.30
CA ALA A 638 2.64 9.27 -39.91
C ALA A 638 2.10 9.92 -38.62
N ALA A 639 2.97 10.14 -37.63
CA ALA A 639 2.60 10.84 -36.40
C ALA A 639 2.22 12.30 -36.66
N HIS A 640 3.03 13.04 -37.43
CA HIS A 640 2.76 14.43 -37.78
C HIS A 640 1.45 14.59 -38.57
N GLN A 641 1.21 13.70 -39.54
CA GLN A 641 -0.06 13.66 -40.27
C GLN A 641 -1.24 13.39 -39.33
N ALA A 642 -1.11 12.42 -38.41
CA ALA A 642 -2.14 12.15 -37.41
C ALA A 642 -2.43 13.38 -36.54
N VAL A 643 -1.41 14.16 -36.19
CA VAL A 643 -1.53 15.42 -35.44
C VAL A 643 -2.27 16.49 -36.24
N GLN A 644 -1.90 16.70 -37.50
CA GLN A 644 -2.59 17.64 -38.39
C GLN A 644 -4.06 17.25 -38.56
N GLU A 645 -4.35 15.97 -38.76
CA GLU A 645 -5.72 15.47 -38.84
C GLU A 645 -6.49 15.69 -37.53
N ARG A 646 -5.87 15.47 -36.37
CA ARG A 646 -6.49 15.77 -35.06
C ARG A 646 -6.79 17.26 -34.92
N ALA A 647 -5.86 18.12 -35.29
CA ALA A 647 -6.04 19.58 -35.23
C ALA A 647 -7.20 20.01 -36.14
N GLN A 648 -7.23 19.54 -37.39
CA GLN A 648 -8.31 19.80 -38.34
C GLN A 648 -9.66 19.29 -37.82
N ARG A 649 -9.72 18.07 -37.27
CA ARG A 649 -10.95 17.53 -36.66
C ARG A 649 -11.43 18.39 -35.49
N ARG A 650 -10.50 18.83 -34.62
CA ARG A 650 -10.81 19.68 -33.47
C ARG A 650 -11.31 21.05 -33.92
N GLU A 651 -10.70 21.65 -34.93
CA GLU A 651 -11.11 22.93 -35.52
C GLU A 651 -12.49 22.82 -36.17
N GLN A 652 -12.70 21.83 -37.04
CA GLN A 652 -13.98 21.58 -37.70
C GLN A 652 -15.10 21.41 -36.67
N LEU A 653 -14.88 20.58 -35.65
CA LEU A 653 -15.91 20.34 -34.65
C LEU A 653 -16.13 21.55 -33.74
N THR A 654 -15.07 22.30 -33.40
CA THR A 654 -15.20 23.56 -32.68
C THR A 654 -16.08 24.53 -33.46
N ALA A 655 -15.87 24.67 -34.77
CA ALA A 655 -16.68 25.53 -35.63
C ALA A 655 -18.15 25.08 -35.70
N LEU A 656 -18.40 23.77 -35.87
CA LEU A 656 -19.76 23.22 -35.92
C LEU A 656 -20.51 23.38 -34.59
N MET A 657 -19.84 23.15 -33.46
CA MET A 657 -20.45 23.34 -32.14
C MET A 657 -20.69 24.82 -31.83
N ALA A 658 -19.75 25.70 -32.20
CA ALA A 658 -19.89 27.13 -32.02
C ALA A 658 -21.08 27.71 -32.81
N ALA A 659 -21.35 27.19 -34.02
CA ALA A 659 -22.52 27.57 -34.82
C ALA A 659 -23.85 27.28 -34.10
N GLU A 660 -23.88 26.32 -33.18
CA GLU A 660 -25.03 25.94 -32.35
C GLU A 660 -25.03 26.61 -30.97
N GLY A 661 -24.09 27.51 -30.69
CA GLY A 661 -23.91 28.12 -29.37
C GLY A 661 -23.38 27.14 -28.31
N LEU A 662 -22.73 26.05 -28.73
CA LEU A 662 -22.17 25.02 -27.84
C LEU A 662 -20.63 25.15 -27.77
N SER A 663 -20.06 24.93 -26.59
CA SER A 663 -18.60 24.96 -26.35
C SER A 663 -17.99 23.56 -26.42
N LEU A 664 -17.05 23.32 -27.34
CA LEU A 664 -16.41 22.00 -27.48
C LEU A 664 -15.78 21.52 -26.15
N VAL A 665 -15.17 22.42 -25.39
CA VAL A 665 -14.49 22.10 -24.12
C VAL A 665 -15.48 21.55 -23.08
N ASP A 666 -16.68 22.12 -23.00
CA ASP A 666 -17.70 21.70 -22.03
C ASP A 666 -18.29 20.33 -22.38
N TRP A 667 -18.32 19.99 -23.66
CA TRP A 667 -18.91 18.76 -24.18
C TRP A 667 -17.91 17.62 -24.37
N GLU A 668 -16.59 17.90 -24.42
CA GLU A 668 -15.52 16.89 -24.59
C GLU A 668 -15.62 15.76 -23.56
N TRP A 669 -16.07 16.06 -22.34
CA TRP A 669 -16.27 15.09 -21.25
C TRP A 669 -17.69 14.54 -21.13
N ARG A 670 -18.68 15.20 -21.76
CA ARG A 670 -20.10 14.84 -21.63
C ARG A 670 -20.57 13.90 -22.72
N LEU A 671 -19.92 13.91 -23.89
CA LEU A 671 -20.29 13.07 -25.02
C LEU A 671 -19.39 11.81 -25.08
N PRO A 672 -19.97 10.61 -24.85
CA PRO A 672 -19.21 9.37 -24.98
C PRO A 672 -18.65 9.22 -26.40
N GLY A 673 -17.34 8.97 -26.50
CA GLY A 673 -16.66 8.75 -27.78
C GLY A 673 -16.14 10.02 -28.46
N LEU A 674 -16.53 11.22 -28.02
CA LEU A 674 -16.06 12.47 -28.62
C LEU A 674 -14.53 12.63 -28.50
N ARG A 675 -13.97 12.34 -27.32
CA ARG A 675 -12.52 12.39 -27.12
C ARG A 675 -11.77 11.40 -28.01
N LEU A 676 -12.34 10.21 -28.26
CA LEU A 676 -11.75 9.23 -29.17
C LEU A 676 -11.79 9.73 -30.63
N TYR A 677 -12.91 10.30 -31.07
CA TYR A 677 -13.04 10.91 -32.38
C TYR A 677 -12.01 12.04 -32.58
N LEU A 678 -11.86 12.92 -31.58
CA LEU A 678 -10.86 13.99 -31.62
C LEU A 678 -9.42 13.44 -31.66
N GLN A 679 -9.14 12.32 -31.00
CA GLN A 679 -7.79 11.74 -30.93
C GLN A 679 -7.41 10.87 -32.14
N THR A 680 -8.31 10.08 -32.69
CA THR A 680 -7.94 9.10 -33.74
C THR A 680 -8.74 9.29 -35.03
N GLY A 681 -9.74 10.17 -35.03
CA GLY A 681 -10.78 10.20 -36.07
C GLY A 681 -11.63 8.93 -36.09
N GLY A 682 -11.44 8.02 -35.12
CA GLY A 682 -12.14 6.76 -34.99
C GLY A 682 -13.41 6.91 -34.16
N GLY A 683 -14.42 6.12 -34.51
CA GLY A 683 -15.72 6.11 -33.85
C GLY A 683 -16.84 5.90 -34.86
N ASN A 684 -18.02 5.50 -34.38
CA ASN A 684 -19.20 5.28 -35.22
C ASN A 684 -19.98 6.58 -35.49
N LYS A 685 -19.44 7.74 -35.10
CA LYS A 685 -20.14 9.02 -35.19
C LYS A 685 -19.36 10.06 -35.96
N THR A 686 -20.03 10.80 -36.85
CA THR A 686 -19.46 11.95 -37.55
C THR A 686 -19.48 13.20 -36.67
N ALA A 687 -18.77 14.27 -37.10
CA ALA A 687 -18.75 15.54 -36.39
C ALA A 687 -20.17 16.12 -36.22
N GLU A 688 -20.99 16.03 -37.27
CA GLU A 688 -22.38 16.49 -37.30
C GLU A 688 -23.27 15.69 -36.33
N GLU A 689 -23.04 14.39 -36.22
CA GLU A 689 -23.78 13.53 -35.29
C GLU A 689 -23.44 13.84 -33.82
N PHE A 690 -22.18 14.17 -33.52
CA PHE A 690 -21.81 14.66 -32.19
C PHE A 690 -22.48 15.99 -31.87
N VAL A 691 -22.53 16.92 -32.84
CA VAL A 691 -23.21 18.22 -32.69
C VAL A 691 -24.72 18.03 -32.49
N ALA A 692 -25.36 17.16 -33.28
CA ALA A 692 -26.78 16.83 -33.14
C ALA A 692 -27.09 16.19 -31.78
N GLN A 693 -26.22 15.30 -31.29
CA GLN A 693 -26.35 14.71 -29.97
C GLN A 693 -26.19 15.76 -28.86
N ALA A 694 -25.20 16.66 -28.98
CA ALA A 694 -25.01 17.76 -28.05
C ALA A 694 -26.23 18.67 -27.99
N ARG A 695 -26.80 19.02 -29.15
CA ARG A 695 -28.03 19.80 -29.29
C ARG A 695 -29.22 19.10 -28.62
N ALA A 696 -29.39 17.81 -28.84
CA ALA A 696 -30.47 17.03 -28.21
C ALA A 696 -30.34 17.01 -26.67
N MET A 697 -29.11 17.00 -26.15
CA MET A 697 -28.84 17.04 -24.71
C MET A 697 -28.89 18.44 -24.10
N SER A 698 -28.71 19.50 -24.90
CA SER A 698 -28.74 20.89 -24.44
C SER A 698 -30.15 21.49 -24.40
N GLN A 699 -31.12 20.88 -25.10
CA GLN A 699 -32.51 21.31 -25.03
C GLN A 699 -33.07 21.04 -23.62
N PRO A 700 -33.57 22.05 -22.91
CA PRO A 700 -34.19 21.85 -21.61
C PRO A 700 -35.38 20.90 -21.77
N ALA A 701 -35.46 19.88 -20.91
CA ALA A 701 -36.56 18.92 -20.94
C ALA A 701 -37.90 19.67 -20.98
N PRO A 702 -38.85 19.28 -21.85
CA PRO A 702 -40.12 19.99 -21.99
C PRO A 702 -40.79 20.09 -20.62
N ALA A 703 -41.21 21.31 -20.25
CA ALA A 703 -41.60 21.71 -18.90
C ALA A 703 -42.77 20.90 -18.26
N GLY A 704 -43.31 19.89 -18.94
CA GLY A 704 -44.42 19.05 -18.47
C GLY A 704 -44.03 17.83 -17.61
N LEU A 705 -42.74 17.53 -17.39
CA LEU A 705 -42.31 16.33 -16.65
C LEU A 705 -41.61 16.60 -15.30
N GLN A 706 -41.66 17.82 -14.78
CA GLN A 706 -41.10 18.14 -13.45
C GLN A 706 -42.00 17.77 -12.25
N ALA A 707 -43.20 17.22 -12.46
CA ALA A 707 -44.17 17.00 -11.38
C ALA A 707 -44.05 15.67 -10.60
N TYR A 708 -43.10 14.77 -10.92
CA TYR A 708 -43.06 13.42 -10.32
C TYR A 708 -41.72 13.01 -9.70
N ALA A 709 -40.89 13.96 -9.27
CA ALA A 709 -39.68 13.66 -8.51
C ALA A 709 -39.64 14.46 -7.20
N VAL A 710 -40.41 14.00 -6.20
CA VAL A 710 -40.18 14.26 -4.76
C VAL A 710 -40.03 12.93 -4.05
#